data_AF-A0A8I3NYX4-F1
#
_entry.id   AF-A0A8I3NYX4-F1
#
_cell.length_a   1.000
_cell.length_b   1.000
_cell.length_c   1.000
_cell.angle_alpha   90.00
_cell.angle_beta   90.00
_cell.angle_gamma   90.00
#
_symmetry.space_group_name_H-M   'P 1'
#
loop_
_entity.id
_entity.type
_entity.pdbx_description
1 polymer ?
#
loop_
_entity_poly.entity_id
_entity_poly.type
_entity_poly.pdbx_seq_one_letter_code
_entity_poly.pdbx_strand_id
1 'polypeptide(L)'
;MSALRWGHGASGLRRALWPAGRPGLAAEEVLEARVRQLQAECVSEVTVKRVGVARLRAPGKTQRRAEGAAGRTSGRWAQKLDEEKWTLQKRKQRLDVKLQGHAQPEACERALRVLPRLLDARLACHLELGEPREPHSRWEEKLVRLLHKTPREPSRKAEQAPQAGAALARLEVQQHRLLAFLDCCLRTGHLPLAHHVLVTHHGRARQQQQLTLAMYNVVLLGWARKGSYKELLYVFFMVKDAGLTPDLLSYAAALQCMGRLDQSTATIQRCLNQMGQDGLKLQELFTSVPLCQEERALVLRAVRKVQPTFRPPPPPQCPPQVNTSPLLREIYATSEPVSYPKLHLPLEKLQSLFQEQLRVEMATTVPVESVEKARVLTKEVLQARETLKQLRTEWAQALCLGLQDMKASEARAAHTGRPSLFPFLCVLTEEEMAELLLQTLQVLPPQGESLLSLAQQLGMRVFNRHMVQRKQLSSQVQALQQRYYRYLHLLASDTQVAAPHLPRQYWEALGPPEAPHEQPWPLPVLVELGKRLAELLVETVRIPGSLAAPQGACTLIPVLYHVYSFRSFRQIGILKPHPAFTELLAAAAEHTLIFEAAEVPMLCPPLPWTSPHTGAFLLSPTKLMRSLEGTMQHQRLLDSCPPAELHGALDALTQLGNCAWRVNGRVLDLVLELFAAKGCPRLGVPAPPSEAPRPPEGRLPPDASPAQKAEVRRELARCLKVAREMHSLRSDALYRLSLAQHLRHRVFWLPHNMDFRGRTYPCPPHFNHLGSDLARALLEFAQGRPLGPHGLDWLKIHLVNLTGLKKHEPLQARLVFADEVMDDILDSADRPMTDGSCNGLQHYAALGRDSIGAASVNLLPSDFPQDVYSGVAAQVEVFRRQDAQRGVRVAQVLEGFISRKVVKQTVMTVVYGVTRYGGRLQIERRLRELSNFPQEFVWEASHYLVRQVFNSLQEMFSGTRAIQHWLTESARLIAQTGSAVEWVTPLGIPIIQPYHRDSKVMIGGGIQSLTFSNSGDTTQKPNTLKQKNGFPPNFIHSLDSSHMMLTALHCYRKGLTFVSVHDCFWTHAADVAVMNQVCREQFVHLHSQPILHNLSRFLVERFCCSSRSLKHPKDSWISKLQDTLKAVPETGAFDLEQVKHSTYFFS
;
A
#
# COMPACT_ATOMS: atom_id res chain seq x y z
N MET A 1 35.71 -40.82 -40.79
CA MET A 1 36.05 -42.22 -40.49
C MET A 1 35.31 -42.65 -39.24
N SER A 2 34.59 -43.76 -39.38
CA SER A 2 34.26 -44.75 -38.34
C SER A 2 33.86 -44.29 -36.94
N ALA A 3 32.58 -44.51 -36.68
CA ALA A 3 31.97 -44.93 -35.43
C ALA A 3 32.82 -45.89 -34.57
N LEU A 4 32.41 -45.99 -33.29
CA LEU A 4 32.39 -47.16 -32.39
C LEU A 4 32.62 -46.63 -30.96
N ARG A 5 32.03 -47.10 -29.86
CA ARG A 5 30.84 -47.90 -29.50
C ARG A 5 31.01 -48.10 -27.97
N TRP A 6 29.91 -48.03 -27.21
CA TRP A 6 29.68 -48.70 -25.90
C TRP A 6 30.38 -48.09 -24.69
N GLY A 7 29.83 -48.08 -23.47
CA GLY A 7 28.60 -48.67 -22.92
C GLY A 7 28.78 -48.84 -21.41
N HIS A 8 27.68 -48.71 -20.64
CA HIS A 8 27.50 -49.08 -19.22
C HIS A 8 28.42 -48.36 -18.19
N GLY A 9 27.97 -47.81 -17.06
CA GLY A 9 26.80 -48.08 -16.22
C GLY A 9 27.32 -48.52 -14.85
N ALA A 10 27.27 -47.65 -13.83
CA ALA A 10 27.13 -48.02 -12.40
C ALA A 10 27.20 -46.78 -11.49
N SER A 11 26.20 -46.69 -10.63
CA SER A 11 26.04 -45.79 -9.48
C SER A 11 27.01 -46.10 -8.34
N GLY A 12 27.50 -45.08 -7.63
CA GLY A 12 28.17 -45.28 -6.33
C GLY A 12 28.84 -44.05 -5.71
N LEU A 13 28.08 -43.29 -4.92
CA LEU A 13 28.46 -42.76 -3.59
C LEU A 13 29.95 -42.42 -3.29
N ARG A 14 30.30 -41.13 -3.21
CA ARG A 14 30.65 -40.39 -1.96
C ARG A 14 31.52 -39.15 -2.22
N ARG A 15 31.05 -38.04 -1.64
CA ARG A 15 31.75 -36.93 -0.96
C ARG A 15 33.19 -36.55 -1.37
N ALA A 16 33.27 -35.27 -1.76
CA ALA A 16 34.17 -34.23 -1.27
C ALA A 16 35.66 -34.33 -1.62
N LEU A 17 36.15 -33.36 -2.40
CA LEU A 17 37.09 -32.32 -1.98
C LEU A 17 37.49 -31.50 -3.21
N TRP A 18 37.32 -30.17 -3.13
CA TRP A 18 37.76 -29.22 -4.15
C TRP A 18 39.01 -28.51 -3.63
N PRO A 19 40.19 -28.64 -4.26
CA PRO A 19 41.25 -27.67 -4.12
C PRO A 19 41.20 -26.67 -5.28
N ALA A 20 41.49 -25.42 -4.92
CA ALA A 20 41.54 -24.27 -5.80
C ALA A 20 42.66 -24.34 -6.84
N GLY A 21 42.43 -23.72 -8.01
CA GLY A 21 43.52 -23.26 -8.88
C GLY A 21 43.24 -23.27 -10.39
N ARG A 22 42.63 -22.19 -10.91
CA ARG A 22 43.05 -21.41 -12.10
C ARG A 22 41.98 -20.36 -12.46
N PRO A 23 42.29 -19.04 -12.38
CA PRO A 23 41.40 -17.97 -12.81
C PRO A 23 41.63 -17.69 -14.30
N GLY A 24 40.61 -17.90 -15.14
CA GLY A 24 40.76 -17.58 -16.56
C GLY A 24 39.52 -17.83 -17.43
N LEU A 25 38.67 -18.79 -17.06
CA LEU A 25 37.52 -19.19 -17.90
C LEU A 25 36.15 -18.79 -17.32
N ALA A 26 36.07 -18.42 -16.03
CA ALA A 26 34.80 -18.06 -15.40
C ALA A 26 34.26 -16.68 -15.83
N ALA A 27 35.12 -15.75 -16.27
CA ALA A 27 34.64 -14.44 -16.71
C ALA A 27 33.91 -14.52 -18.04
N GLU A 28 34.37 -15.38 -18.95
CA GLU A 28 33.80 -15.59 -20.27
C GLU A 28 32.51 -16.42 -20.21
N GLU A 29 32.46 -17.46 -19.35
CA GLU A 29 31.21 -18.19 -19.09
C GLU A 29 30.17 -17.34 -18.33
N VAL A 30 30.59 -16.46 -17.42
CA VAL A 30 29.68 -15.53 -16.74
C VAL A 30 29.21 -14.44 -17.71
N LEU A 31 30.06 -13.97 -18.63
CA LEU A 31 29.65 -13.05 -19.69
C LEU A 31 28.73 -13.72 -20.72
N GLU A 32 29.01 -14.94 -21.16
CA GLU A 32 28.13 -15.71 -22.05
C GLU A 32 26.80 -16.05 -21.37
N ALA A 33 26.82 -16.43 -20.08
CA ALA A 33 25.61 -16.63 -19.30
C ALA A 33 24.83 -15.32 -19.13
N ARG A 34 25.52 -14.17 -19.00
CA ARG A 34 24.89 -12.86 -18.90
C ARG A 34 24.37 -12.36 -20.24
N VAL A 35 25.03 -12.67 -21.35
CA VAL A 35 24.57 -12.39 -22.72
C VAL A 35 23.37 -13.29 -23.06
N ARG A 36 23.39 -14.57 -22.70
CA ARG A 36 22.22 -15.46 -22.81
C ARG A 36 21.08 -15.00 -21.91
N GLN A 37 21.37 -14.46 -20.73
CA GLN A 37 20.38 -13.87 -19.82
C GLN A 37 19.76 -12.59 -20.40
N LEU A 38 20.55 -11.71 -21.02
CA LEU A 38 20.07 -10.50 -21.69
C LEU A 38 19.32 -10.81 -23.00
N GLN A 39 19.69 -11.87 -23.71
CA GLN A 39 18.96 -12.36 -24.88
C GLN A 39 17.63 -13.02 -24.50
N ALA A 40 17.55 -13.69 -23.36
CA ALA A 40 16.30 -14.25 -22.82
C ALA A 40 15.35 -13.16 -22.28
N GLU A 41 15.88 -12.04 -21.78
CA GLU A 41 15.08 -10.88 -21.32
C GLU A 41 14.35 -10.15 -22.48
N CYS A 42 14.72 -10.40 -23.74
CA CYS A 42 14.12 -9.79 -24.93
C CYS A 42 13.09 -10.68 -25.67
N VAL A 43 12.79 -11.89 -25.18
CA VAL A 43 11.84 -12.80 -25.85
C VAL A 43 10.71 -13.21 -24.92
N SER A 44 9.60 -12.47 -24.98
CA SER A 44 8.29 -12.98 -24.56
C SER A 44 7.60 -13.59 -25.79
N GLU A 45 8.01 -14.79 -26.21
CA GLU A 45 7.26 -15.57 -27.20
C GLU A 45 6.40 -16.64 -26.51
N VAL A 46 5.09 -16.48 -26.67
CA VAL A 46 4.09 -17.54 -26.58
C VAL A 46 4.24 -18.38 -27.86
N THR A 47 4.63 -19.65 -27.75
CA THR A 47 4.54 -20.58 -28.87
C THR A 47 3.11 -21.09 -28.98
N VAL A 48 2.28 -20.42 -29.78
CA VAL A 48 1.00 -21.00 -30.25
C VAL A 48 1.32 -21.88 -31.46
N LYS A 49 1.09 -23.19 -31.35
CA LYS A 49 1.11 -24.08 -32.52
C LYS A 49 0.01 -23.63 -33.50
N ARG A 50 0.40 -23.28 -34.73
CA ARG A 50 -0.51 -23.01 -35.85
C ARG A 50 -1.48 -24.18 -36.04
N VAL A 51 -2.78 -23.92 -35.96
CA VAL A 51 -3.82 -24.81 -36.50
C VAL A 51 -4.07 -24.37 -37.95
N GLY A 52 -3.76 -25.23 -38.91
CA GLY A 52 -4.03 -24.99 -40.32
C GLY A 52 -5.52 -25.21 -40.61
N VAL A 53 -6.19 -24.17 -41.12
CA VAL A 53 -7.56 -24.27 -41.62
C VAL A 53 -7.50 -24.70 -43.09
N ALA A 54 -7.97 -25.91 -43.39
CA ALA A 54 -8.12 -26.39 -44.77
C ALA A 54 -9.35 -25.73 -45.41
N ARG A 55 -9.17 -25.15 -46.62
CA ARG A 55 -10.26 -24.61 -47.45
C ARG A 55 -11.12 -25.76 -47.98
N LEU A 56 -12.43 -25.70 -47.74
CA LEU A 56 -13.43 -26.58 -48.35
C LEU A 56 -13.65 -26.18 -49.82
N ARG A 57 -13.36 -27.10 -50.75
CA ARG A 57 -13.91 -27.10 -52.12
C ARG A 57 -15.16 -27.99 -52.15
N ALA A 58 -16.17 -27.54 -52.88
CA ALA A 58 -17.50 -28.15 -53.04
C ALA A 58 -17.48 -29.54 -53.72
N PRO A 59 -18.54 -30.36 -53.58
CA PRO A 59 -18.50 -31.79 -53.87
C PRO A 59 -18.91 -32.12 -55.31
N GLY A 60 -18.19 -33.05 -55.93
CA GLY A 60 -18.55 -33.66 -57.21
C GLY A 60 -18.41 -35.18 -57.15
N LYS A 61 -19.57 -35.87 -57.14
CA LYS A 61 -19.90 -37.21 -57.66
C LYS A 61 -18.97 -38.41 -57.34
N THR A 62 -19.52 -39.35 -56.54
CA THR A 62 -19.56 -40.84 -56.70
C THR A 62 -18.50 -41.49 -57.64
N GLN A 63 -17.80 -42.60 -57.34
CA GLN A 63 -18.30 -43.93 -56.97
C GLN A 63 -17.13 -44.94 -56.78
N ARG A 64 -17.29 -45.91 -55.85
CA ARG A 64 -16.80 -47.32 -55.80
C ARG A 64 -15.30 -47.72 -55.90
N ARG A 65 -14.96 -48.58 -54.90
CA ARG A 65 -14.04 -49.75 -54.83
C ARG A 65 -12.52 -49.50 -54.82
N ALA A 66 -11.85 -49.85 -53.72
CA ALA A 66 -11.15 -51.12 -53.52
C ALA A 66 -10.30 -51.08 -52.22
N GLU A 67 -10.14 -52.24 -51.60
CA GLU A 67 -9.46 -52.51 -50.33
C GLU A 67 -7.93 -52.35 -50.39
N GLY A 68 -7.30 -52.15 -49.23
CA GLY A 68 -5.84 -52.28 -49.07
C GLY A 68 -5.33 -51.76 -47.73
N ALA A 69 -4.99 -52.68 -46.84
CA ALA A 69 -4.59 -52.46 -45.45
C ALA A 69 -3.27 -51.69 -45.26
N ALA A 70 -3.20 -50.87 -44.19
CA ALA A 70 -1.98 -50.66 -43.40
C ALA A 70 -2.33 -50.04 -42.03
N GLY A 71 -1.85 -50.67 -40.97
CA GLY A 71 -2.18 -50.39 -39.57
C GLY A 71 -1.69 -49.02 -39.06
N ARG A 72 -2.43 -48.49 -38.08
CA ARG A 72 -2.07 -47.27 -37.33
C ARG A 72 -1.45 -47.65 -35.99
N THR A 73 -0.16 -47.34 -35.84
CA THR A 73 0.49 -47.17 -34.54
C THR A 73 0.03 -45.84 -33.93
N SER A 74 -0.85 -45.89 -32.92
CA SER A 74 -1.26 -44.69 -32.18
C SER A 74 -0.11 -44.23 -31.28
N GLY A 75 0.42 -43.02 -31.52
CA GLY A 75 1.47 -42.44 -30.69
C GLY A 75 1.01 -42.22 -29.24
N ARG A 76 1.95 -42.36 -28.29
CA ARG A 76 1.80 -42.18 -26.82
C ARG A 76 0.93 -41.00 -26.38
N TRP A 77 0.88 -39.93 -27.18
CA TRP A 77 0.04 -38.75 -26.92
C TRP A 77 -1.45 -38.99 -27.12
N ALA A 78 -1.84 -39.82 -28.09
CA ALA A 78 -3.23 -40.21 -28.31
C ALA A 78 -3.72 -41.07 -27.13
N GLN A 79 -2.91 -42.03 -26.69
CA GLN A 79 -3.21 -42.82 -25.48
C GLN A 79 -3.34 -41.95 -24.24
N LYS A 80 -2.46 -40.95 -24.06
CA LYS A 80 -2.56 -40.03 -22.92
C LYS A 80 -3.81 -39.14 -22.99
N LEU A 81 -4.19 -38.69 -24.18
CA LEU A 81 -5.42 -37.90 -24.39
C LEU A 81 -6.68 -38.73 -24.17
N ASP A 82 -6.65 -40.00 -24.55
CA ASP A 82 -7.74 -40.94 -24.31
C ASP A 82 -7.83 -41.34 -22.83
N GLU A 83 -6.70 -41.48 -22.13
CA GLU A 83 -6.65 -41.63 -20.67
C GLU A 83 -7.18 -40.39 -19.94
N GLU A 84 -6.82 -39.17 -20.37
CA GLU A 84 -7.32 -37.93 -19.78
C GLU A 84 -8.81 -37.73 -20.06
N LYS A 85 -9.28 -38.00 -21.29
CA LYS A 85 -10.71 -38.02 -21.62
C LYS A 85 -11.46 -39.05 -20.81
N TRP A 86 -10.91 -40.25 -20.66
CA TRP A 86 -11.51 -41.31 -19.84
C TRP A 86 -11.60 -40.91 -18.36
N THR A 87 -10.56 -40.24 -17.84
CA THR A 87 -10.54 -39.73 -16.47
C THR A 87 -11.55 -38.61 -16.26
N LEU A 88 -11.69 -37.69 -17.24
CA LEU A 88 -12.71 -36.64 -17.27
C LEU A 88 -14.12 -37.23 -17.36
N GLN A 89 -14.31 -38.27 -18.17
CA GLN A 89 -15.59 -38.94 -18.36
C GLN A 89 -15.99 -39.76 -17.12
N LYS A 90 -15.03 -40.41 -16.44
CA LYS A 90 -15.25 -41.01 -15.10
C LYS A 90 -15.55 -39.96 -14.04
N ARG A 91 -14.92 -38.79 -14.08
CA ARG A 91 -15.23 -37.67 -13.17
C ARG A 91 -16.62 -37.10 -13.44
N LYS A 92 -16.99 -36.95 -14.71
CA LYS A 92 -18.33 -36.54 -15.14
C LYS A 92 -19.37 -37.57 -14.73
N GLN A 93 -19.16 -38.86 -14.96
CA GLN A 93 -20.03 -39.93 -14.48
C GLN A 93 -20.12 -39.98 -12.94
N ARG A 94 -19.03 -39.73 -12.21
CA ARG A 94 -19.09 -39.59 -10.73
C ARG A 94 -19.86 -38.34 -10.29
N LEU A 95 -19.82 -37.27 -11.08
CA LEU A 95 -20.61 -36.05 -10.86
C LEU A 95 -22.08 -36.31 -11.18
N ASP A 96 -22.38 -36.99 -12.28
CA ASP A 96 -23.73 -37.34 -12.72
C ASP A 96 -24.37 -38.36 -11.77
N VAL A 97 -23.61 -39.33 -11.23
CA VAL A 97 -24.06 -40.24 -10.15
C VAL A 97 -24.27 -39.49 -8.83
N LYS A 98 -23.49 -38.44 -8.55
CA LYS A 98 -23.74 -37.55 -7.40
C LYS A 98 -24.94 -36.62 -7.62
N LEU A 99 -25.22 -36.22 -8.86
CA LEU A 99 -26.36 -35.40 -9.24
C LEU A 99 -27.66 -36.23 -9.27
N GLN A 100 -27.60 -37.49 -9.68
CA GLN A 100 -28.74 -38.42 -9.68
C GLN A 100 -29.02 -39.06 -8.31
N GLY A 101 -28.08 -38.94 -7.36
CA GLY A 101 -28.29 -39.30 -5.94
C GLY A 101 -29.02 -38.25 -5.11
N HIS A 102 -29.42 -37.11 -5.69
CA HIS A 102 -30.25 -36.10 -5.04
C HIS A 102 -31.74 -36.41 -5.23
N ALA A 103 -32.21 -37.46 -4.55
CA ALA A 103 -33.60 -37.56 -4.14
C ALA A 103 -33.61 -37.56 -2.60
N GLN A 104 -34.26 -36.54 -2.04
CA GLN A 104 -34.40 -36.17 -0.62
C GLN A 104 -33.24 -35.40 0.02
N PRO A 105 -33.45 -34.13 0.43
CA PRO A 105 -32.57 -33.44 1.35
C PRO A 105 -32.83 -33.99 2.76
N GLU A 106 -32.20 -35.10 3.12
CA GLU A 106 -31.94 -35.35 4.53
C GLU A 106 -30.93 -34.30 4.99
N ALA A 107 -31.45 -33.19 5.52
CA ALA A 107 -30.69 -32.26 6.33
C ALA A 107 -30.13 -33.03 7.53
N CYS A 108 -28.95 -33.62 7.37
CA CYS A 108 -28.14 -34.03 8.51
C CYS A 108 -27.61 -32.73 9.15
N GLU A 109 -28.48 -32.02 9.87
CA GLU A 109 -28.08 -31.09 10.91
C GLU A 109 -27.31 -31.90 11.95
N ARG A 110 -26.01 -32.11 11.71
CA ARG A 110 -25.13 -32.54 12.80
C ARG A 110 -25.22 -31.44 13.85
N ALA A 111 -25.89 -31.76 14.96
CA ALA A 111 -26.02 -30.85 16.08
C ALA A 111 -24.65 -30.26 16.43
N LEU A 112 -24.56 -28.93 16.39
CA LEU A 112 -23.33 -28.22 16.75
C LEU A 112 -22.93 -28.62 18.16
N ARG A 113 -21.69 -29.08 18.32
CA ARG A 113 -21.18 -29.49 19.63
C ARG A 113 -20.98 -28.27 20.53
N VAL A 114 -21.85 -28.12 21.53
CA VAL A 114 -21.77 -27.03 22.55
C VAL A 114 -21.10 -27.49 23.85
N LEU A 115 -21.13 -28.80 24.13
CA LEU A 115 -20.50 -29.38 25.33
C LEU A 115 -18.99 -29.60 25.15
N PRO A 116 -18.15 -29.00 26.03
CA PRO A 116 -16.70 -29.15 25.96
C PRO A 116 -16.26 -30.58 26.31
N ARG A 117 -15.23 -31.08 25.62
CA ARG A 117 -14.50 -32.27 26.06
C ARG A 117 -13.26 -31.81 26.81
N LEU A 118 -13.33 -31.80 28.14
CA LEU A 118 -12.20 -31.40 28.98
C LEU A 118 -11.12 -32.49 29.01
N LEU A 119 -9.86 -32.07 29.10
CA LEU A 119 -8.72 -32.98 29.20
C LEU A 119 -8.38 -33.31 30.66
N ASP A 120 -8.76 -32.45 31.60
CA ASP A 120 -8.67 -32.67 33.04
C ASP A 120 -9.85 -33.54 33.52
N ALA A 121 -9.53 -34.76 33.93
CA ALA A 121 -10.50 -35.73 34.43
C ALA A 121 -11.29 -35.22 35.66
N ARG A 122 -10.66 -34.42 36.54
CA ARG A 122 -11.35 -33.85 37.70
C ARG A 122 -12.35 -32.79 37.26
N LEU A 123 -11.99 -31.89 36.35
CA LEU A 123 -12.93 -30.89 35.83
C LEU A 123 -14.05 -31.55 35.01
N ALA A 124 -13.74 -32.59 34.23
CA ALA A 124 -14.72 -33.37 33.46
C ALA A 124 -15.78 -34.01 34.38
N CYS A 125 -15.38 -34.64 35.49
CA CYS A 125 -16.33 -35.20 36.47
C CYS A 125 -17.27 -34.13 37.06
N HIS A 126 -16.83 -32.87 37.21
CA HIS A 126 -17.69 -31.79 37.72
C HIS A 126 -18.71 -31.33 36.67
N LEU A 127 -18.40 -31.47 35.38
CA LEU A 127 -19.33 -31.22 34.28
C LEU A 127 -20.35 -32.36 34.13
N GLU A 128 -19.91 -33.62 34.20
CA GLU A 128 -20.73 -34.83 33.96
C GLU A 128 -21.76 -35.14 35.06
N LEU A 129 -21.58 -34.66 36.29
CA LEU A 129 -22.56 -34.79 37.40
C LEU A 129 -23.86 -33.96 37.18
N GLY A 130 -24.30 -33.74 35.94
CA GLY A 130 -25.46 -32.91 35.61
C GLY A 130 -26.10 -33.23 34.26
N GLU A 131 -26.97 -34.24 34.24
CA GLU A 131 -28.08 -34.43 33.30
C GLU A 131 -29.36 -34.72 34.18
N PRO A 132 -30.58 -34.45 33.72
CA PRO A 132 -31.37 -33.30 34.20
C PRO A 132 -32.60 -33.66 35.05
N ARG A 133 -32.71 -33.13 36.27
CA ARG A 133 -33.97 -32.84 37.00
C ARG A 133 -33.71 -31.68 37.98
N GLU A 134 -34.47 -30.58 37.86
CA GLU A 134 -34.57 -29.40 38.77
C GLU A 134 -33.68 -28.14 38.55
N PRO A 135 -34.18 -26.92 38.93
CA PRO A 135 -33.86 -25.66 38.25
C PRO A 135 -32.73 -24.82 38.88
N HIS A 136 -32.10 -24.02 38.01
CA HIS A 136 -31.29 -22.78 38.17
C HIS A 136 -30.22 -22.61 39.28
N SER A 137 -30.32 -23.19 40.48
CA SER A 137 -29.42 -22.89 41.61
C SER A 137 -28.04 -23.58 41.56
N ARG A 138 -27.91 -24.72 40.87
CA ARG A 138 -26.67 -25.54 40.88
C ARG A 138 -25.53 -25.01 40.00
N TRP A 139 -25.81 -24.18 38.98
CA TRP A 139 -24.76 -23.61 38.13
C TRP A 139 -23.97 -22.52 38.85
N GLU A 140 -24.61 -21.80 39.77
CA GLU A 140 -23.97 -20.83 40.65
C GLU A 140 -22.93 -21.51 41.55
N GLU A 141 -23.27 -22.62 42.21
CA GLU A 141 -22.36 -23.41 43.05
C GLU A 141 -21.19 -24.04 42.27
N LYS A 142 -21.39 -24.40 41.00
CA LYS A 142 -20.31 -24.93 40.13
C LYS A 142 -19.28 -23.87 39.78
N LEU A 143 -19.68 -22.62 39.53
CA LEU A 143 -18.75 -21.50 39.39
C LEU A 143 -17.92 -21.32 40.67
N VAL A 144 -18.53 -21.47 41.86
CA VAL A 144 -17.83 -21.37 43.16
C VAL A 144 -16.70 -22.38 43.32
N ARG A 145 -16.96 -23.66 43.04
CA ARG A 145 -15.94 -24.72 43.15
C ARG A 145 -14.85 -24.61 42.09
N LEU A 146 -15.18 -24.02 40.94
CA LEU A 146 -14.24 -23.71 39.87
C LEU A 146 -13.28 -22.60 40.29
N LEU A 147 -13.81 -21.47 40.75
CA LEU A 147 -13.04 -20.27 41.08
C LEU A 147 -11.98 -20.58 42.16
N HIS A 148 -12.32 -21.34 43.21
CA HIS A 148 -11.40 -21.74 44.29
C HIS A 148 -10.29 -22.75 43.92
N LYS A 149 -10.31 -23.40 42.75
CA LYS A 149 -9.23 -24.33 42.38
C LYS A 149 -8.04 -23.58 41.82
N THR A 150 -6.88 -23.76 42.48
CA THR A 150 -5.57 -23.29 42.02
C THR A 150 -5.26 -23.79 40.61
N PRO A 151 -4.70 -22.95 39.73
CA PRO A 151 -4.21 -23.38 38.43
C PRO A 151 -3.22 -24.54 38.60
N ARG A 152 -3.21 -25.45 37.65
CA ARG A 152 -2.21 -26.52 37.59
C ARG A 152 -0.81 -25.88 37.59
N GLU A 153 0.13 -26.41 38.38
CA GLU A 153 1.54 -26.13 38.11
C GLU A 153 1.83 -26.52 36.65
N PRO A 154 2.41 -25.63 35.84
CA PRO A 154 2.71 -25.94 34.46
C PRO A 154 3.60 -27.18 34.44
N SER A 155 3.16 -28.23 33.75
CA SER A 155 4.02 -29.37 33.45
C SER A 155 5.30 -28.82 32.82
N ARG A 156 6.42 -28.90 33.54
CA ARG A 156 7.79 -28.54 33.13
C ARG A 156 8.26 -29.38 31.94
N LYS A 157 7.62 -29.18 30.77
CA LYS A 157 8.05 -29.68 29.46
C LYS A 157 7.90 -28.60 28.37
N ALA A 158 8.08 -27.33 28.74
CA ALA A 158 8.22 -26.22 27.79
C ALA A 158 9.55 -25.45 27.97
N GLU A 159 10.43 -25.91 28.86
CA GLU A 159 11.81 -25.46 28.92
C GLU A 159 12.67 -26.55 28.27
N GLN A 160 13.50 -26.16 27.31
CA GLN A 160 14.42 -27.00 26.52
C GLN A 160 13.80 -27.70 25.29
N ALA A 161 13.40 -26.90 24.31
CA ALA A 161 13.70 -27.23 22.93
C ALA A 161 14.00 -25.93 22.16
N PRO A 162 15.21 -25.75 21.58
CA PRO A 162 15.47 -24.65 20.67
C PRO A 162 14.73 -24.90 19.36
N GLN A 163 13.41 -24.69 19.35
CA GLN A 163 12.59 -24.92 18.17
C GLN A 163 12.72 -23.73 17.23
N ALA A 164 13.28 -24.01 16.05
CA ALA A 164 13.55 -23.07 14.97
C ALA A 164 12.38 -22.09 14.75
N GLY A 165 12.67 -20.79 14.70
CA GLY A 165 11.66 -19.71 14.65
C GLY A 165 10.57 -19.85 13.57
N ALA A 166 10.81 -20.64 12.53
CA ALA A 166 9.80 -20.97 11.51
C ALA A 166 8.58 -21.76 12.04
N ALA A 167 8.72 -22.52 13.14
CA ALA A 167 7.60 -23.26 13.73
C ALA A 167 6.67 -22.35 14.55
N LEU A 168 7.25 -21.43 15.33
CA LEU A 168 6.54 -20.39 16.08
C LEU A 168 5.75 -19.46 15.14
N ALA A 169 6.40 -19.00 14.06
CA ALA A 169 5.76 -18.21 13.01
C ALA A 169 4.49 -18.86 12.43
N ARG A 170 4.56 -20.17 12.15
CA ARG A 170 3.40 -20.91 11.63
C ARG A 170 2.28 -21.01 12.66
N LEU A 171 2.63 -21.19 13.93
CA LEU A 171 1.66 -21.23 15.03
C LEU A 171 0.94 -19.89 15.17
N GLU A 172 1.67 -18.78 15.15
CA GLU A 172 1.07 -17.43 15.21
C GLU A 172 0.11 -17.17 14.05
N VAL A 173 0.49 -17.53 12.80
CA VAL A 173 -0.41 -17.34 11.64
C VAL A 173 -1.71 -18.13 11.80
N GLN A 174 -1.65 -19.36 12.34
CA GLN A 174 -2.85 -20.16 12.62
C GLN A 174 -3.69 -19.56 13.74
N GLN A 175 -3.04 -19.03 14.78
CA GLN A 175 -3.70 -18.32 15.87
C GLN A 175 -4.47 -17.09 15.37
N HIS A 176 -3.85 -16.23 14.56
CA HIS A 176 -4.51 -15.04 14.03
C HIS A 176 -5.70 -15.40 13.13
N ARG A 177 -5.59 -16.45 12.29
CA ARG A 177 -6.71 -16.94 11.47
C ARG A 177 -7.89 -17.40 12.32
N LEU A 178 -7.63 -18.17 13.37
CA LEU A 178 -8.66 -18.69 14.25
C LEU A 178 -9.33 -17.58 15.07
N LEU A 179 -8.56 -16.63 15.58
CA LEU A 179 -9.09 -15.46 16.28
C LEU A 179 -10.00 -14.62 15.37
N ALA A 180 -9.56 -14.34 14.14
CA ALA A 180 -10.35 -13.61 13.15
C ALA A 180 -11.65 -14.35 12.80
N PHE A 181 -11.61 -15.69 12.70
CA PHE A 181 -12.80 -16.51 12.47
C PHE A 181 -13.82 -16.37 13.61
N LEU A 182 -13.37 -16.52 14.86
CA LEU A 182 -14.24 -16.43 16.04
C LEU A 182 -14.87 -15.04 16.18
N ASP A 183 -14.07 -13.99 15.98
CA ASP A 183 -14.53 -12.59 16.01
C ASP A 183 -15.55 -12.32 14.89
N CYS A 184 -15.30 -12.80 13.67
CA CYS A 184 -16.21 -12.65 12.54
C CYS A 184 -17.54 -13.41 12.77
N CYS A 185 -17.50 -14.62 13.34
CA CYS A 185 -18.70 -15.35 13.73
C CYS A 185 -19.54 -14.59 14.76
N LEU A 186 -18.91 -13.94 15.73
CA LEU A 186 -19.62 -13.13 16.71
C LEU A 186 -20.34 -11.96 16.03
N ARG A 187 -19.66 -11.26 15.12
CA ARG A 187 -20.21 -10.10 14.39
C ARG A 187 -21.34 -10.46 13.43
N THR A 188 -21.30 -11.64 12.84
CA THR A 188 -22.34 -12.16 11.94
C THR A 188 -23.46 -12.92 12.67
N GLY A 189 -23.43 -12.98 14.00
CA GLY A 189 -24.48 -13.63 14.80
C GLY A 189 -24.36 -15.16 14.91
N HIS A 190 -23.34 -15.77 14.33
CA HIS A 190 -23.06 -17.22 14.33
C HIS A 190 -22.29 -17.71 15.57
N LEU A 191 -22.69 -17.24 16.76
CA LEU A 191 -22.06 -17.60 18.03
C LEU A 191 -22.04 -19.12 18.34
N PRO A 192 -23.10 -19.91 18.06
CA PRO A 192 -23.06 -21.36 18.25
C PRO A 192 -21.96 -22.04 17.42
N LEU A 193 -21.71 -21.54 16.21
CA LEU A 193 -20.65 -22.06 15.34
C LEU A 193 -19.26 -21.70 15.87
N ALA A 194 -19.07 -20.47 16.37
CA ALA A 194 -17.84 -20.07 17.03
C ALA A 194 -17.53 -20.97 18.24
N HIS A 195 -18.55 -21.23 19.08
CA HIS A 195 -18.43 -22.11 20.23
C HIS A 195 -18.09 -23.55 19.78
N HIS A 196 -18.74 -24.06 18.74
CA HIS A 196 -18.48 -25.39 18.20
C HIS A 196 -17.02 -25.58 17.74
N VAL A 197 -16.47 -24.62 17.00
CA VAL A 197 -15.07 -24.67 16.55
C VAL A 197 -14.11 -24.57 17.74
N LEU A 198 -14.38 -23.68 18.70
CA LEU A 198 -13.59 -23.55 19.93
C LEU A 198 -13.55 -24.86 20.73
N VAL A 199 -14.71 -25.47 20.98
CA VAL A 199 -14.84 -26.75 21.69
C VAL A 199 -14.12 -27.88 20.96
N THR A 200 -14.23 -27.93 19.63
CA THR A 200 -13.59 -28.98 18.83
C THR A 200 -12.07 -28.87 18.87
N HIS A 201 -11.53 -27.65 18.80
CA HIS A 201 -10.09 -27.40 18.94
C HIS A 201 -9.60 -27.69 20.37
N HIS A 202 -10.37 -27.30 21.39
CA HIS A 202 -10.03 -27.52 22.79
C HIS A 202 -9.96 -29.02 23.14
N GLY A 203 -10.92 -29.81 22.65
CA GLY A 203 -11.00 -31.25 22.92
C GLY A 203 -9.90 -32.11 22.27
N ARG A 204 -8.94 -31.51 21.54
CA ARG A 204 -7.79 -32.20 20.94
C ARG A 204 -6.49 -31.58 21.44
N ALA A 205 -5.69 -32.33 22.20
CA ALA A 205 -4.47 -31.83 22.86
C ALA A 205 -3.51 -31.02 21.94
N ARG A 206 -3.28 -31.46 20.69
CA ARG A 206 -2.43 -30.73 19.73
C ARG A 206 -3.04 -29.40 19.26
N GLN A 207 -4.37 -29.31 19.18
CA GLN A 207 -5.08 -28.11 18.74
C GLN A 207 -5.35 -27.15 19.91
N GLN A 208 -5.48 -27.66 21.14
CA GLN A 208 -5.60 -26.84 22.35
C GLN A 208 -4.41 -25.89 22.53
N GLN A 209 -3.20 -26.32 22.16
CA GLN A 209 -1.98 -25.48 22.15
C GLN A 209 -2.06 -24.27 21.20
N GLN A 210 -3.01 -24.28 20.25
CA GLN A 210 -3.25 -23.15 19.34
C GLN A 210 -4.24 -22.15 19.93
N LEU A 211 -4.94 -22.47 21.02
CA LEU A 211 -5.93 -21.58 21.62
C LEU A 211 -5.26 -20.58 22.56
N THR A 212 -5.68 -19.33 22.48
CA THR A 212 -5.20 -18.23 23.33
C THR A 212 -6.32 -17.69 24.19
N LEU A 213 -5.99 -17.01 25.29
CA LEU A 213 -7.00 -16.39 26.17
C LEU A 213 -7.92 -15.44 25.41
N ALA A 214 -7.37 -14.66 24.46
CA ALA A 214 -8.15 -13.76 23.61
C ALA A 214 -9.26 -14.50 22.83
N MET A 215 -9.01 -15.71 22.34
CA MET A 215 -10.01 -16.51 21.62
C MET A 215 -11.16 -16.97 22.53
N TYR A 216 -10.83 -17.40 23.75
CA TYR A 216 -11.86 -17.75 24.75
C TYR A 216 -12.67 -16.51 25.14
N ASN A 217 -12.01 -15.37 25.34
CA ASN A 217 -12.65 -14.10 25.68
C ASN A 217 -13.63 -13.61 24.61
N VAL A 218 -13.33 -13.79 23.32
CA VAL A 218 -14.26 -13.45 22.23
C VAL A 218 -15.58 -14.24 22.36
N VAL A 219 -15.49 -15.56 22.59
CA VAL A 219 -16.69 -16.41 22.73
C VAL A 219 -17.41 -16.13 24.06
N LEU A 220 -16.67 -15.88 25.15
CA LEU A 220 -17.24 -15.45 26.44
C LEU A 220 -18.06 -14.17 26.29
N LEU A 221 -17.49 -13.15 25.64
CA LEU A 221 -18.17 -11.87 25.41
C LEU A 221 -19.41 -12.06 24.54
N GLY A 222 -19.36 -12.95 23.55
CA GLY A 222 -20.53 -13.31 22.76
C GLY A 222 -21.68 -13.88 23.58
N TRP A 223 -21.40 -14.84 24.47
CA TRP A 223 -22.43 -15.42 25.33
C TRP A 223 -22.90 -14.45 26.40
N ALA A 224 -22.01 -13.60 26.91
CA ALA A 224 -22.37 -12.50 27.79
C ALA A 224 -23.38 -11.57 27.12
N ARG A 225 -23.13 -11.18 25.86
CA ARG A 225 -24.01 -10.37 24.99
C ARG A 225 -25.39 -11.01 24.75
N LYS A 226 -25.47 -12.33 24.60
CA LYS A 226 -26.76 -13.05 24.49
C LYS A 226 -27.44 -13.32 25.83
N GLY A 227 -26.73 -13.22 26.96
CA GLY A 227 -27.25 -13.59 28.27
C GLY A 227 -27.31 -15.10 28.51
N SER A 228 -26.43 -15.89 27.87
CA SER A 228 -26.43 -17.36 28.02
C SER A 228 -25.42 -17.81 29.07
N TYR A 229 -25.85 -17.88 30.33
CA TYR A 229 -24.97 -18.15 31.48
C TYR A 229 -24.32 -19.53 31.44
N LYS A 230 -25.06 -20.56 30.99
CA LYS A 230 -24.60 -21.96 30.95
C LYS A 230 -23.42 -22.12 29.98
N GLU A 231 -23.55 -21.57 28.78
CA GLU A 231 -22.53 -21.63 27.74
C GLU A 231 -21.30 -20.79 28.13
N LEU A 232 -21.50 -19.65 28.78
CA LEU A 232 -20.42 -18.83 29.33
C LEU A 232 -19.61 -19.63 30.38
N LEU A 233 -20.28 -20.37 31.27
CA LEU A 233 -19.61 -21.25 32.23
C LEU A 233 -18.78 -22.35 31.55
N TYR A 234 -19.28 -22.97 30.48
CA TYR A 234 -18.51 -23.96 29.72
C TYR A 234 -17.20 -23.40 29.19
N VAL A 235 -17.20 -22.15 28.71
CA VAL A 235 -15.98 -21.51 28.23
C VAL A 235 -15.03 -21.21 29.40
N PHE A 236 -15.53 -20.80 30.57
CA PHE A 236 -14.71 -20.68 31.78
C PHE A 236 -14.06 -21.99 32.22
N PHE A 237 -14.80 -23.11 32.15
CA PHE A 237 -14.23 -24.45 32.38
C PHE A 237 -13.08 -24.75 31.42
N MET A 238 -13.24 -24.41 30.12
CA MET A 238 -12.18 -24.60 29.13
C MET A 238 -10.95 -23.71 29.37
N VAL A 239 -11.12 -22.48 29.85
CA VAL A 239 -9.99 -21.59 30.20
C VAL A 239 -9.14 -22.22 31.29
N LYS A 240 -9.77 -22.73 32.36
CA LYS A 240 -9.05 -23.42 33.45
C LYS A 240 -8.44 -24.77 33.00
N ASP A 241 -9.14 -25.55 32.18
CA ASP A 241 -8.62 -26.81 31.62
C ASP A 241 -7.38 -26.61 30.74
N ALA A 242 -7.34 -25.52 29.98
CA ALA A 242 -6.20 -25.13 29.17
C ALA A 242 -5.00 -24.63 29.99
N GLY A 243 -5.14 -24.48 31.32
CA GLY A 243 -4.11 -23.92 32.20
C GLY A 243 -3.92 -22.42 32.05
N LEU A 244 -4.94 -21.70 31.55
CA LEU A 244 -4.93 -20.24 31.42
C LEU A 244 -5.64 -19.60 32.62
N THR A 245 -5.24 -18.38 32.97
CA THR A 245 -5.88 -17.58 34.01
C THR A 245 -6.82 -16.54 33.39
N PRO A 246 -8.07 -16.40 33.89
CA PRO A 246 -9.00 -15.36 33.43
C PRO A 246 -8.42 -13.95 33.65
N ASP A 247 -8.66 -13.04 32.72
CA ASP A 247 -8.22 -11.63 32.80
C ASP A 247 -9.40 -10.69 33.08
N LEU A 248 -9.14 -9.37 33.11
CA LEU A 248 -10.18 -8.35 33.31
C LEU A 248 -11.33 -8.48 32.30
N LEU A 249 -11.04 -8.85 31.05
CA LEU A 249 -12.06 -9.01 30.01
C LEU A 249 -12.91 -10.27 30.26
N SER A 250 -12.32 -11.37 30.72
CA SER A 250 -13.05 -12.57 31.16
C SER A 250 -14.05 -12.22 32.27
N TYR A 251 -13.60 -11.51 33.31
CA TYR A 251 -14.44 -11.11 34.44
C TYR A 251 -15.50 -10.08 34.04
N ALA A 252 -15.18 -9.15 33.13
CA ALA A 252 -16.15 -8.21 32.58
C ALA A 252 -17.29 -8.93 31.83
N ALA A 253 -16.98 -9.93 31.02
CA ALA A 253 -17.99 -10.74 30.33
C ALA A 253 -18.90 -11.50 31.32
N ALA A 254 -18.33 -12.08 32.39
CA ALA A 254 -19.11 -12.74 33.44
C ALA A 254 -20.06 -11.77 34.15
N LEU A 255 -19.55 -10.61 34.61
CA LEU A 255 -20.34 -9.59 35.29
C LEU A 255 -21.41 -8.97 34.37
N GLN A 256 -21.10 -8.77 33.09
CA GLN A 256 -22.06 -8.31 32.09
C GLN A 256 -23.23 -9.31 31.97
N CYS A 257 -22.93 -10.60 31.87
CA CYS A 257 -23.95 -11.65 31.79
C CYS A 257 -24.80 -11.70 33.07
N MET A 258 -24.17 -11.64 34.24
CA MET A 258 -24.83 -11.62 35.54
C MET A 258 -25.75 -10.41 35.71
N GLY A 259 -25.31 -9.22 35.25
CA GLY A 259 -26.09 -8.00 35.29
C GLY A 259 -27.28 -8.00 34.33
N ARG A 260 -27.13 -8.64 33.15
CA ARG A 260 -28.23 -8.81 32.18
C ARG A 260 -29.30 -9.77 32.68
N LEU A 261 -28.89 -10.88 33.30
CA LEU A 261 -29.80 -11.90 33.85
C LEU A 261 -30.29 -11.59 35.28
N ASP A 262 -29.82 -10.49 35.87
CA ASP A 262 -30.12 -10.09 37.24
C ASP A 262 -29.85 -11.19 38.29
N GLN A 263 -28.68 -11.84 38.19
CA GLN A 263 -28.27 -12.95 39.06
C GLN A 263 -28.23 -12.59 40.56
N SER A 264 -28.17 -13.60 41.42
CA SER A 264 -28.20 -13.42 42.88
C SER A 264 -26.97 -12.64 43.40
N THR A 265 -27.15 -11.89 44.48
CA THR A 265 -26.08 -11.12 45.14
C THR A 265 -24.92 -12.01 45.59
N ALA A 266 -25.24 -13.23 46.07
CA ALA A 266 -24.24 -14.21 46.50
C ALA A 266 -23.29 -14.62 45.35
N THR A 267 -23.81 -14.84 44.14
CA THR A 267 -23.01 -15.24 42.98
C THR A 267 -22.10 -14.13 42.50
N ILE A 268 -22.61 -12.90 42.45
CA ILE A 268 -21.83 -11.72 42.05
C ILE A 268 -20.73 -11.43 43.08
N GLN A 269 -21.04 -11.48 44.38
CA GLN A 269 -20.05 -11.28 45.45
C GLN A 269 -18.90 -12.29 45.36
N ARG A 270 -19.19 -13.56 45.06
CA ARG A 270 -18.17 -14.59 44.89
C ARG A 270 -17.30 -14.36 43.66
N CYS A 271 -17.89 -13.91 42.54
CA CYS A 271 -17.13 -13.53 41.34
C CYS A 271 -16.15 -12.39 41.64
N LEU A 272 -16.61 -11.34 42.36
CA LEU A 272 -15.76 -10.22 42.78
C LEU A 272 -14.64 -10.65 43.75
N ASN A 273 -14.93 -11.55 44.68
CA ASN A 273 -13.92 -12.09 45.59
C ASN A 273 -12.84 -12.87 44.84
N GLN A 274 -13.21 -13.70 43.86
CA GLN A 274 -12.21 -14.43 43.06
C GLN A 274 -11.36 -13.47 42.22
N MET A 275 -11.98 -12.47 41.58
CA MET A 275 -11.25 -11.45 40.83
C MET A 275 -10.17 -10.79 41.71
N GLY A 276 -10.48 -10.49 42.97
CA GLY A 276 -9.51 -10.00 43.95
C GLY A 276 -8.41 -11.01 44.30
N GLN A 277 -8.74 -12.30 44.43
CA GLN A 277 -7.76 -13.38 44.68
C GLN A 277 -6.80 -13.58 43.50
N ASP A 278 -7.27 -13.37 42.28
CA ASP A 278 -6.45 -13.41 41.06
C ASP A 278 -5.59 -12.14 40.89
N GLY A 279 -5.63 -11.21 41.84
CA GLY A 279 -4.85 -9.97 41.86
C GLY A 279 -5.42 -8.85 41.00
N LEU A 280 -6.66 -8.97 40.52
CA LEU A 280 -7.30 -8.00 39.62
C LEU A 280 -8.17 -7.02 40.41
N LYS A 281 -8.09 -5.73 40.07
CA LYS A 281 -8.86 -4.68 40.76
C LYS A 281 -10.16 -4.35 40.02
N LEU A 282 -11.25 -4.19 40.77
CA LEU A 282 -12.56 -3.83 40.24
C LEU A 282 -12.55 -2.48 39.50
N GLN A 283 -11.78 -1.51 39.99
CA GLN A 283 -11.67 -0.20 39.36
C GLN A 283 -11.03 -0.29 37.97
N GLU A 284 -10.02 -1.16 37.79
CA GLU A 284 -9.29 -1.33 36.53
C GLU A 284 -10.19 -1.89 35.42
N LEU A 285 -11.25 -2.62 35.77
CA LEU A 285 -12.23 -3.11 34.82
C LEU A 285 -12.91 -1.96 34.04
N PHE A 286 -13.17 -0.83 34.69
CA PHE A 286 -13.85 0.31 34.07
C PHE A 286 -12.90 1.31 33.39
N THR A 287 -11.59 1.17 33.59
CA THR A 287 -10.56 2.05 32.99
C THR A 287 -9.77 1.36 31.88
N SER A 288 -9.48 0.07 32.03
CA SER A 288 -8.55 -0.67 31.16
C SER A 288 -9.27 -1.55 30.14
N VAL A 289 -10.53 -1.91 30.38
CA VAL A 289 -11.33 -2.71 29.44
C VAL A 289 -12.19 -1.79 28.56
N PRO A 290 -12.10 -1.91 27.22
CA PRO A 290 -12.95 -1.14 26.31
C PRO A 290 -14.38 -1.70 26.32
N LEU A 291 -15.23 -1.16 27.19
CA LEU A 291 -16.65 -1.52 27.28
C LEU A 291 -17.52 -0.46 26.58
N CYS A 292 -18.48 -0.89 25.77
CA CYS A 292 -19.48 0.03 25.21
C CYS A 292 -20.41 0.57 26.32
N GLN A 293 -21.17 1.62 26.03
CA GLN A 293 -22.04 2.26 27.03
C GLN A 293 -23.06 1.28 27.64
N GLU A 294 -23.65 0.40 26.83
CA GLU A 294 -24.58 -0.65 27.28
C GLU A 294 -23.86 -1.70 28.16
N GLU A 295 -22.71 -2.21 27.70
CA GLU A 295 -21.89 -3.17 28.43
C GLU A 295 -21.47 -2.61 29.79
N ARG A 296 -21.00 -1.37 29.82
CA ARG A 296 -20.62 -0.66 31.04
C ARG A 296 -21.81 -0.52 31.99
N ALA A 297 -23.00 -0.20 31.49
CA ALA A 297 -24.21 -0.10 32.31
C ALA A 297 -24.60 -1.45 32.93
N LEU A 298 -24.52 -2.54 32.17
CA LEU A 298 -24.83 -3.89 32.65
C LEU A 298 -23.84 -4.37 33.71
N VAL A 299 -22.54 -4.16 33.50
CA VAL A 299 -21.52 -4.48 34.50
C VAL A 299 -21.71 -3.64 35.76
N LEU A 300 -21.98 -2.34 35.62
CA LEU A 300 -22.29 -1.47 36.77
C LEU A 300 -23.53 -1.92 37.53
N ARG A 301 -24.57 -2.38 36.83
CA ARG A 301 -25.77 -2.93 37.46
C ARG A 301 -25.45 -4.16 38.31
N ALA A 302 -24.64 -5.09 37.80
CA ALA A 302 -24.21 -6.26 38.57
C ALA A 302 -23.42 -5.86 39.82
N VAL A 303 -22.41 -4.98 39.65
CA VAL A 303 -21.53 -4.54 40.74
C VAL A 303 -22.33 -3.80 41.82
N ARG A 304 -23.23 -2.89 41.44
CA ARG A 304 -24.06 -2.12 42.38
C ARG A 304 -25.04 -2.97 43.17
N LYS A 305 -25.40 -4.16 42.69
CA LYS A 305 -26.22 -5.12 43.43
C LYS A 305 -25.52 -5.63 44.70
N VAL A 306 -24.19 -5.66 44.69
CA VAL A 306 -23.36 -6.11 45.81
C VAL A 306 -22.72 -4.94 46.56
N GLN A 307 -22.27 -3.91 45.83
CA GLN A 307 -21.66 -2.69 46.36
C GLN A 307 -22.46 -1.46 45.88
N PRO A 308 -23.58 -1.11 46.55
CA PRO A 308 -24.49 -0.04 46.09
C PRO A 308 -23.82 1.33 45.98
N THR A 309 -22.83 1.58 46.83
CA THR A 309 -22.04 2.82 46.88
C THR A 309 -20.91 2.87 45.84
N PHE A 310 -20.67 1.78 45.08
CA PHE A 310 -19.62 1.74 44.08
C PHE A 310 -19.89 2.76 42.97
N ARG A 311 -18.97 3.71 42.84
CA ARG A 311 -18.88 4.61 41.70
C ARG A 311 -17.64 4.22 40.90
N PRO A 312 -17.77 3.97 39.59
CA PRO A 312 -16.60 3.77 38.76
C PRO A 312 -15.74 5.04 38.87
N PRO A 313 -14.40 4.91 38.87
CA PRO A 313 -13.55 6.09 38.80
C PRO A 313 -13.99 6.95 37.60
N PRO A 314 -14.01 8.29 37.73
CA PRO A 314 -14.17 9.13 36.56
C PRO A 314 -13.14 8.65 35.52
N PRO A 315 -13.50 8.58 34.23
CA PRO A 315 -12.50 8.29 33.19
C PRO A 315 -11.32 9.23 33.45
N PRO A 316 -10.07 8.73 33.43
CA PRO A 316 -8.93 9.54 33.77
C PRO A 316 -9.02 10.83 32.94
N GLN A 317 -9.32 11.94 33.62
CA GLN A 317 -9.10 13.26 33.06
C GLN A 317 -7.59 13.44 33.12
N CYS A 318 -6.85 12.67 32.32
CA CYS A 318 -5.50 13.06 32.00
C CYS A 318 -5.68 14.40 31.30
N PRO A 319 -5.12 15.51 31.83
CA PRO A 319 -4.96 16.68 31.00
C PRO A 319 -4.31 16.21 29.70
N PRO A 320 -4.80 16.65 28.52
CA PRO A 320 -4.28 16.18 27.24
C PRO A 320 -2.76 16.30 27.29
N GLN A 321 -2.07 15.15 27.20
CA GLN A 321 -0.61 15.13 27.33
C GLN A 321 -0.03 15.98 26.21
N VAL A 322 0.48 17.16 26.53
CA VAL A 322 1.12 18.01 25.52
C VAL A 322 2.52 17.48 25.23
N ASN A 323 2.93 17.56 23.97
CA ASN A 323 4.29 17.17 23.61
C ASN A 323 5.27 18.21 24.15
N THR A 324 6.25 17.76 24.94
CA THR A 324 7.25 18.61 25.60
C THR A 324 8.63 18.56 24.92
N SER A 325 8.74 17.89 23.76
CA SER A 325 9.96 17.81 22.96
C SER A 325 10.50 19.22 22.67
N PRO A 326 11.83 19.44 22.73
CA PRO A 326 12.41 20.77 22.50
C PRO A 326 11.96 21.42 21.18
N LEU A 327 11.78 20.63 20.12
CA LEU A 327 11.38 21.12 18.80
C LEU A 327 9.88 21.40 18.67
N LEU A 328 9.05 20.85 19.57
CA LEU A 328 7.59 20.95 19.50
C LEU A 328 6.97 21.73 20.66
N ARG A 329 7.77 22.08 21.68
CA ARG A 329 7.31 22.76 22.89
C ARG A 329 6.58 24.07 22.57
N GLU A 330 7.14 24.89 21.68
CA GLU A 330 6.53 26.16 21.27
C GLU A 330 5.18 25.95 20.58
N ILE A 331 5.03 24.87 19.81
CA ILE A 331 3.78 24.57 19.08
C ILE A 331 2.60 24.41 20.03
N TYR A 332 2.82 23.76 21.17
CA TYR A 332 1.78 23.42 22.14
C TYR A 332 1.79 24.30 23.40
N ALA A 333 2.69 25.29 23.50
CA ALA A 333 2.71 26.25 24.60
C ALA A 333 1.53 27.23 24.48
N THR A 334 0.89 27.53 25.62
CA THR A 334 -0.27 28.45 25.73
C THR A 334 0.13 29.91 25.95
N SER A 335 1.43 30.22 26.08
CA SER A 335 1.93 31.54 26.50
C SER A 335 2.02 32.59 25.40
N GLU A 336 1.90 32.21 24.12
CA GLU A 336 2.09 33.11 22.98
C GLU A 336 0.81 33.32 22.17
N PRO A 337 0.60 34.52 21.60
CA PRO A 337 -0.52 34.78 20.70
C PRO A 337 -0.35 33.94 19.42
N VAL A 338 -1.36 33.13 19.10
CA VAL A 338 -1.42 32.29 17.89
C VAL A 338 -2.47 32.82 16.92
N SER A 339 -2.19 32.77 15.62
CA SER A 339 -3.09 33.19 14.55
C SER A 339 -3.37 32.04 13.59
N TYR A 340 -4.17 31.05 14.03
CA TYR A 340 -4.52 29.92 13.17
C TYR A 340 -5.46 30.34 12.02
N PRO A 341 -5.25 29.82 10.79
CA PRO A 341 -6.07 30.19 9.65
C PRO A 341 -7.44 29.48 9.70
N LYS A 342 -8.48 30.21 9.28
CA LYS A 342 -9.83 29.68 9.00
C LYS A 342 -10.03 29.50 7.50
N LEU A 343 -10.92 28.59 7.14
CA LEU A 343 -11.35 28.40 5.76
C LEU A 343 -12.21 29.59 5.31
N HIS A 344 -12.25 29.84 4.00
CA HIS A 344 -13.11 30.87 3.40
C HIS A 344 -14.61 30.54 3.41
N LEU A 345 -14.99 29.30 3.73
CA LEU A 345 -16.37 28.81 3.64
C LEU A 345 -17.11 28.98 4.99
N PRO A 346 -18.39 29.41 4.96
CA PRO A 346 -19.20 29.51 6.17
C PRO A 346 -19.62 28.14 6.69
N LEU A 347 -20.07 28.09 7.95
CA LEU A 347 -20.41 26.86 8.66
C LEU A 347 -21.46 26.03 7.91
N GLU A 348 -22.53 26.67 7.44
CA GLU A 348 -23.63 25.98 6.72
C GLU A 348 -23.13 25.29 5.44
N LYS A 349 -22.23 25.94 4.69
CA LYS A 349 -21.66 25.34 3.47
C LYS A 349 -20.78 24.15 3.81
N LEU A 350 -19.96 24.23 4.86
CA LEU A 350 -19.14 23.11 5.32
C LEU A 350 -19.97 21.93 5.83
N GLN A 351 -21.10 22.20 6.50
CA GLN A 351 -22.05 21.16 6.93
C GLN A 351 -22.72 20.47 5.74
N SER A 352 -23.10 21.21 4.70
CA SER A 352 -23.63 20.68 3.44
C SER A 352 -22.61 19.79 2.73
N LEU A 353 -21.35 20.24 2.63
CA LEU A 353 -20.25 19.49 2.05
C LEU A 353 -19.94 18.20 2.83
N PHE A 354 -20.00 18.23 4.16
CA PHE A 354 -19.91 17.03 4.99
C PHE A 354 -21.00 16.01 4.65
N GLN A 355 -22.24 16.45 4.47
CA GLN A 355 -23.35 15.55 4.10
C GLN A 355 -23.16 14.94 2.71
N GLU A 356 -22.62 15.70 1.76
CA GLU A 356 -22.25 15.17 0.44
C GLU A 356 -21.14 14.10 0.55
N GLN A 357 -20.07 14.39 1.29
CA GLN A 357 -18.98 13.42 1.50
C GLN A 357 -19.47 12.17 2.22
N LEU A 358 -20.34 12.31 3.22
CA LEU A 358 -20.91 11.19 3.96
C LEU A 358 -21.71 10.27 3.02
N ARG A 359 -22.52 10.83 2.11
CA ARG A 359 -23.23 10.04 1.09
C ARG A 359 -22.28 9.31 0.15
N VAL A 360 -21.20 9.97 -0.27
CA VAL A 360 -20.16 9.38 -1.12
C VAL A 360 -19.51 8.17 -0.44
N GLU A 361 -19.09 8.30 0.83
CA GLU A 361 -18.47 7.19 1.55
C GLU A 361 -19.46 6.08 1.91
N MET A 362 -20.73 6.42 2.18
CA MET A 362 -21.79 5.44 2.38
C MET A 362 -22.11 4.62 1.12
N ALA A 363 -21.98 5.22 -0.07
CA ALA A 363 -22.15 4.54 -1.35
C ALA A 363 -20.96 3.64 -1.71
N THR A 364 -19.80 3.82 -1.06
CA THR A 364 -18.51 3.12 -1.28
C THR A 364 -17.85 3.33 -2.65
N THR A 365 -18.61 3.64 -3.69
CA THR A 365 -18.12 3.91 -5.05
C THR A 365 -18.65 5.24 -5.59
N VAL A 366 -17.93 5.82 -6.54
CA VAL A 366 -18.22 7.11 -7.17
C VAL A 366 -18.24 6.93 -8.69
N PRO A 367 -19.42 7.06 -9.34
CA PRO A 367 -19.51 7.13 -10.78
C PRO A 367 -19.08 8.52 -11.27
N VAL A 368 -18.20 8.54 -12.27
CA VAL A 368 -17.60 9.74 -12.86
C VAL A 368 -17.73 9.68 -14.37
N GLU A 369 -18.16 10.76 -15.00
CA GLU A 369 -18.24 10.82 -16.47
C GLU A 369 -16.83 10.86 -17.08
N SER A 370 -16.62 10.01 -18.08
CA SER A 370 -15.40 9.92 -18.87
C SER A 370 -15.27 11.12 -19.80
N VAL A 371 -14.09 11.73 -19.83
CA VAL A 371 -13.77 12.81 -20.78
C VAL A 371 -13.37 12.32 -22.17
N GLU A 372 -13.24 11.00 -22.36
CA GLU A 372 -12.95 10.42 -23.68
C GLU A 372 -14.15 10.64 -24.62
N LYS A 373 -13.88 11.08 -25.86
CA LYS A 373 -14.92 11.50 -26.80
C LYS A 373 -15.98 10.41 -26.98
N ALA A 374 -17.23 10.76 -26.72
CA ALA A 374 -18.32 9.82 -26.88
C ALA A 374 -18.46 9.39 -28.35
N ARG A 375 -18.54 8.08 -28.58
CA ARG A 375 -18.85 7.56 -29.92
C ARG A 375 -20.29 7.96 -30.26
N VAL A 376 -20.53 8.29 -31.53
CA VAL A 376 -21.89 8.47 -32.05
C VAL A 376 -22.69 7.20 -31.73
N LEU A 377 -23.91 7.36 -31.21
CA LEU A 377 -24.81 6.26 -30.87
C LEU A 377 -25.27 5.56 -32.16
N THR A 378 -24.43 4.68 -32.68
CA THR A 378 -24.79 3.80 -33.80
C THR A 378 -25.68 2.67 -33.30
N LYS A 379 -26.40 2.00 -34.22
CA LYS A 379 -27.18 0.80 -33.91
C LYS A 379 -26.32 -0.27 -33.22
N GLU A 380 -25.06 -0.39 -33.63
CA GLU A 380 -24.08 -1.32 -33.05
C GLU A 380 -23.75 -1.00 -31.58
N VAL A 381 -23.53 0.29 -31.25
CA VAL A 381 -23.26 0.72 -29.86
C VAL A 381 -24.47 0.44 -28.98
N LEU A 382 -25.68 0.75 -29.45
CA LEU A 382 -26.92 0.48 -28.70
C LEU A 382 -27.12 -1.02 -28.47
N GLN A 383 -26.90 -1.84 -29.50
CA GLN A 383 -26.99 -3.29 -29.40
C GLN A 383 -25.93 -3.86 -28.44
N ALA A 384 -24.68 -3.36 -28.49
CA ALA A 384 -23.62 -3.77 -27.59
C ALA A 384 -23.94 -3.42 -26.13
N ARG A 385 -24.49 -2.22 -25.87
CA ARG A 385 -24.94 -1.80 -24.54
C ARG A 385 -26.08 -2.66 -24.01
N GLU A 386 -27.07 -2.97 -24.84
CA GLU A 386 -28.19 -3.83 -24.42
C GLU A 386 -27.71 -5.26 -24.14
N THR A 387 -26.84 -5.80 -25.00
CA THR A 387 -26.23 -7.12 -24.79
C THR A 387 -25.44 -7.16 -23.48
N LEU A 388 -24.63 -6.12 -23.21
CA LEU A 388 -23.85 -6.03 -21.99
C LEU A 388 -24.73 -5.89 -20.74
N LYS A 389 -25.82 -5.12 -20.82
CA LYS A 389 -26.81 -4.96 -19.74
C LYS A 389 -27.52 -6.29 -19.43
N GLN A 390 -27.94 -7.01 -20.46
CA GLN A 390 -28.53 -8.34 -20.31
C GLN A 390 -27.54 -9.31 -19.64
N LEU A 391 -26.32 -9.40 -20.18
CA LEU A 391 -25.27 -10.26 -19.62
C LEU A 391 -24.95 -9.93 -18.16
N ARG A 392 -24.87 -8.65 -17.79
CA ARG A 392 -24.65 -8.23 -16.38
C ARG A 392 -25.77 -8.70 -15.46
N THR A 393 -27.02 -8.65 -15.92
CA THR A 393 -28.17 -9.10 -15.14
C THR A 393 -28.13 -10.62 -14.93
N GLU A 394 -27.82 -11.37 -15.99
CA GLU A 394 -27.63 -12.82 -15.94
C GLU A 394 -26.45 -13.20 -15.02
N TRP A 395 -25.32 -12.49 -15.13
CA TRP A 395 -24.14 -12.71 -14.29
C TRP A 395 -24.41 -12.37 -12.83
N ALA A 396 -25.15 -11.31 -12.52
CA ALA A 396 -25.52 -10.96 -11.15
C ALA A 396 -26.29 -12.11 -10.50
N GLN A 397 -27.30 -12.65 -11.18
CA GLN A 397 -28.08 -13.79 -10.69
C GLN A 397 -27.23 -15.05 -10.53
N ALA A 398 -26.40 -15.37 -11.53
CA ALA A 398 -25.50 -16.52 -11.48
C ALA A 398 -24.46 -16.41 -10.35
N LEU A 399 -23.93 -15.21 -10.11
CA LEU A 399 -23.01 -14.93 -9.01
C LEU A 399 -23.70 -15.08 -7.66
N CYS A 400 -24.93 -14.58 -7.49
CA CYS A 400 -25.70 -14.78 -6.25
C CYS A 400 -25.90 -16.27 -5.94
N LEU A 401 -26.33 -17.07 -6.92
CA LEU A 401 -26.47 -18.53 -6.75
C LEU A 401 -25.14 -19.19 -6.40
N GLY A 402 -24.06 -18.84 -7.11
CA GLY A 402 -22.73 -19.38 -6.84
C GLY A 402 -22.18 -18.97 -5.46
N LEU A 403 -22.52 -17.77 -4.98
CA LEU A 403 -22.20 -17.31 -3.63
C LEU A 403 -22.99 -18.10 -2.57
N GLN A 404 -24.27 -18.41 -2.81
CA GLN A 404 -25.06 -19.25 -1.91
C GLN A 404 -24.47 -20.66 -1.78
N ASP A 405 -24.10 -21.27 -2.90
CA ASP A 405 -23.45 -22.59 -2.93
C ASP A 405 -22.10 -22.57 -2.19
N MET A 406 -21.32 -21.51 -2.42
CA MET A 406 -20.04 -21.31 -1.72
C MET A 406 -20.26 -21.17 -0.21
N LYS A 407 -21.19 -20.31 0.23
CA LYS A 407 -21.57 -20.14 1.64
C LYS A 407 -21.99 -21.47 2.25
N ALA A 408 -22.85 -22.25 1.59
CA ALA A 408 -23.29 -23.55 2.06
C ALA A 408 -22.12 -24.55 2.18
N SER A 409 -21.19 -24.55 1.24
CA SER A 409 -19.99 -25.40 1.28
C SER A 409 -19.06 -25.03 2.44
N GLU A 410 -18.76 -23.74 2.61
CA GLU A 410 -17.93 -23.23 3.70
C GLU A 410 -18.61 -23.43 5.07
N ALA A 411 -19.94 -23.34 5.13
CA ALA A 411 -20.72 -23.67 6.32
C ALA A 411 -20.52 -25.14 6.68
N ARG A 412 -20.73 -26.08 5.74
CA ARG A 412 -20.52 -27.53 5.99
C ARG A 412 -19.10 -27.82 6.47
N ALA A 413 -18.09 -27.14 5.92
CA ALA A 413 -16.71 -27.24 6.41
C ALA A 413 -16.57 -26.78 7.86
N ALA A 414 -17.19 -25.65 8.23
CA ALA A 414 -17.18 -25.13 9.60
C ALA A 414 -17.86 -26.07 10.61
N HIS A 415 -18.93 -26.75 10.20
CA HIS A 415 -19.64 -27.76 11.02
C HIS A 415 -18.80 -29.02 11.31
N THR A 416 -17.66 -29.20 10.64
CA THR A 416 -16.68 -30.25 11.01
C THR A 416 -15.75 -29.85 12.16
N GLY A 417 -15.92 -28.65 12.69
CA GLY A 417 -15.11 -28.06 13.75
C GLY A 417 -13.75 -27.55 13.26
N ARG A 418 -13.65 -27.15 11.99
CA ARG A 418 -12.47 -26.47 11.39
C ARG A 418 -12.86 -25.05 11.00
N PRO A 419 -11.99 -24.04 11.20
CA PRO A 419 -12.27 -22.68 10.70
C PRO A 419 -12.39 -22.70 9.17
N SER A 420 -13.33 -21.93 8.63
CA SER A 420 -13.63 -21.80 7.19
C SER A 420 -13.88 -20.34 6.82
N LEU A 421 -14.11 -20.05 5.53
CA LEU A 421 -14.42 -18.68 5.10
C LEU A 421 -15.87 -18.25 5.36
N PHE A 422 -16.71 -19.15 5.87
CA PHE A 422 -18.14 -18.94 6.04
C PHE A 422 -18.51 -17.60 6.72
N PRO A 423 -18.01 -17.27 7.93
CA PRO A 423 -18.42 -16.02 8.58
C PRO A 423 -17.99 -14.78 7.80
N PHE A 424 -16.89 -14.86 7.03
CA PHE A 424 -16.41 -13.74 6.21
C PHE A 424 -17.26 -13.55 4.94
N LEU A 425 -17.90 -14.61 4.43
CA LEU A 425 -18.86 -14.50 3.34
C LEU A 425 -20.21 -13.94 3.83
N CYS A 426 -20.53 -14.11 5.10
CA CYS A 426 -21.76 -13.62 5.73
C CYS A 426 -21.73 -12.14 6.14
N VAL A 427 -20.61 -11.44 5.93
CA VAL A 427 -20.47 -10.02 6.32
C VAL A 427 -21.19 -9.04 5.40
N LEU A 428 -21.50 -9.46 4.18
CA LEU A 428 -22.23 -8.72 3.15
C LEU A 428 -23.32 -9.62 2.56
N THR A 429 -24.35 -9.02 1.97
CA THR A 429 -25.37 -9.80 1.26
C THR A 429 -24.82 -10.38 -0.04
N GLU A 430 -25.48 -11.40 -0.57
CA GLU A 430 -25.14 -11.99 -1.86
C GLU A 430 -25.20 -10.98 -2.99
N GLU A 431 -26.17 -10.07 -2.98
CA GLU A 431 -26.31 -9.03 -4.01
C GLU A 431 -25.15 -8.03 -3.96
N GLU A 432 -24.79 -7.56 -2.77
CA GLU A 432 -23.66 -6.61 -2.59
C GLU A 432 -22.33 -7.25 -3.02
N MET A 433 -22.13 -8.52 -2.70
CA MET A 433 -20.95 -9.28 -3.12
C MET A 433 -20.92 -9.48 -4.64
N ALA A 434 -22.06 -9.79 -5.27
CA ALA A 434 -22.16 -9.92 -6.72
C ALA A 434 -21.89 -8.58 -7.42
N GLU A 435 -22.41 -7.47 -6.89
CA GLU A 435 -22.16 -6.12 -7.40
C GLU A 435 -20.66 -5.79 -7.37
N LEU A 436 -20.00 -6.02 -6.23
CA LEU A 436 -18.55 -5.80 -6.06
C LEU A 436 -17.73 -6.62 -7.06
N LEU A 437 -18.12 -7.87 -7.31
CA LEU A 437 -17.46 -8.75 -8.28
C LEU A 437 -17.64 -8.28 -9.72
N LEU A 438 -18.84 -7.81 -10.07
CA LEU A 438 -19.12 -7.25 -11.40
C LEU A 438 -18.37 -5.93 -11.64
N GLN A 439 -18.29 -5.06 -10.63
CA GLN A 439 -17.48 -3.84 -10.69
C GLN A 439 -15.99 -4.19 -10.90
N THR A 440 -15.49 -5.20 -10.20
CA THR A 440 -14.10 -5.68 -10.37
C THR A 440 -13.87 -6.21 -11.78
N LEU A 441 -14.84 -6.93 -12.35
CA LEU A 441 -14.78 -7.43 -13.73
C LEU A 441 -14.76 -6.28 -14.76
N GLN A 442 -15.51 -5.21 -14.52
CA GLN A 442 -15.60 -4.06 -15.42
C GLN A 442 -14.29 -3.27 -15.50
N VAL A 443 -13.57 -3.14 -14.37
CA VAL A 443 -12.32 -2.38 -14.29
C VAL A 443 -11.08 -3.25 -14.60
N LEU A 444 -11.27 -4.56 -14.78
CA LEU A 444 -10.16 -5.49 -15.04
C LEU A 444 -9.47 -5.16 -16.38
N PRO A 445 -8.15 -4.94 -16.39
CA PRO A 445 -7.46 -4.54 -17.61
C PRO A 445 -7.43 -5.66 -18.67
N PRO A 446 -7.41 -5.33 -19.97
CA PRO A 446 -7.40 -6.32 -21.06
C PRO A 446 -6.14 -7.20 -21.08
N GLN A 447 -5.02 -6.69 -20.56
CA GLN A 447 -3.79 -7.46 -20.34
C GLN A 447 -3.88 -8.47 -19.19
N GLY A 448 -4.89 -8.34 -18.33
CA GLY A 448 -5.07 -9.12 -17.11
C GLY A 448 -4.26 -8.60 -15.92
N GLU A 449 -4.62 -9.09 -14.74
CA GLU A 449 -3.99 -8.75 -13.47
C GLU A 449 -3.44 -9.99 -12.76
N SER A 450 -2.40 -9.82 -11.93
CA SER A 450 -1.90 -10.90 -11.09
C SER A 450 -3.00 -11.39 -10.15
N LEU A 451 -3.24 -12.71 -10.13
CA LEU A 451 -4.25 -13.32 -9.26
C LEU A 451 -4.02 -12.99 -7.78
N LEU A 452 -2.76 -12.85 -7.35
CA LEU A 452 -2.44 -12.46 -5.97
C LEU A 452 -2.87 -11.02 -5.66
N SER A 453 -2.58 -10.08 -6.57
CA SER A 453 -2.97 -8.66 -6.43
C SER A 453 -4.49 -8.54 -6.36
N LEU A 454 -5.18 -9.18 -7.32
CA LEU A 454 -6.64 -9.17 -7.39
C LEU A 454 -7.28 -9.79 -6.14
N ALA A 455 -6.74 -10.89 -5.63
CA ALA A 455 -7.24 -11.53 -4.40
C ALA A 455 -7.06 -10.63 -3.17
N GLN A 456 -5.92 -9.94 -3.03
CA GLN A 456 -5.71 -8.98 -1.94
C GLN A 456 -6.69 -7.81 -2.02
N GLN A 457 -6.88 -7.25 -3.23
CA GLN A 457 -7.81 -6.14 -3.46
C GLN A 457 -9.26 -6.53 -3.16
N LEU A 458 -9.74 -7.66 -3.70
CA LEU A 458 -11.10 -8.16 -3.43
C LEU A 458 -11.35 -8.37 -1.94
N GLY A 459 -10.42 -9.04 -1.24
CA GLY A 459 -10.54 -9.24 0.21
C GLY A 459 -10.62 -7.93 0.99
N MET A 460 -9.83 -6.92 0.61
CA MET A 460 -9.84 -5.61 1.25
C MET A 460 -11.11 -4.81 0.92
N ARG A 461 -11.62 -4.87 -0.31
CA ARG A 461 -12.88 -4.22 -0.70
C ARG A 461 -14.07 -4.76 0.11
N VAL A 462 -14.13 -6.09 0.29
CA VAL A 462 -15.15 -6.72 1.15
C VAL A 462 -15.04 -6.21 2.59
N PHE A 463 -13.82 -6.19 3.14
CA PHE A 463 -13.59 -5.67 4.49
C PHE A 463 -14.03 -4.20 4.64
N ASN A 464 -13.63 -3.33 3.70
CA ASN A 464 -13.96 -1.90 3.74
C ASN A 464 -15.47 -1.66 3.66
N ARG A 465 -16.18 -2.34 2.76
CA ARG A 465 -17.64 -2.20 2.63
C ARG A 465 -18.37 -2.69 3.87
N HIS A 466 -17.91 -3.81 4.44
CA HIS A 466 -18.43 -4.31 5.72
C HIS A 466 -18.22 -3.30 6.87
N MET A 467 -17.06 -2.64 6.91
CA MET A 467 -16.78 -1.61 7.92
C MET A 467 -17.74 -0.42 7.79
N VAL A 468 -17.99 0.06 6.57
CA VAL A 468 -18.91 1.16 6.31
C VAL A 468 -20.34 0.77 6.72
N GLN A 469 -20.85 -0.37 6.26
CA GLN A 469 -22.20 -0.85 6.57
C GLN A 469 -22.44 -0.95 8.08
N ARG A 470 -21.43 -1.39 8.83
CA ARG A 470 -21.55 -1.50 10.27
C ARG A 470 -21.57 -0.16 10.99
N LYS A 471 -20.77 0.80 10.53
CA LYS A 471 -20.84 2.17 11.03
C LYS A 471 -22.23 2.77 10.77
N GLN A 472 -22.85 2.45 9.63
CA GLN A 472 -24.22 2.88 9.30
C GLN A 472 -25.28 2.24 10.21
N LEU A 473 -25.17 0.94 10.47
CA LEU A 473 -26.11 0.20 11.34
C LEU A 473 -25.98 0.56 12.82
N SER A 474 -24.85 1.15 13.22
CA SER A 474 -24.63 1.63 14.58
C SER A 474 -24.93 3.13 14.69
N SER A 475 -25.19 3.62 15.91
CA SER A 475 -25.35 5.07 16.18
C SER A 475 -24.08 5.90 15.95
N GLN A 476 -23.02 5.30 15.41
CA GLN A 476 -21.72 5.93 15.17
C GLN A 476 -21.79 7.03 14.10
N VAL A 477 -22.55 6.85 13.02
CA VAL A 477 -22.68 7.89 11.97
C VAL A 477 -23.35 9.16 12.51
N GLN A 478 -24.41 9.01 13.32
CA GLN A 478 -25.10 10.15 13.94
C GLN A 478 -24.20 10.85 14.96
N ALA A 479 -23.48 10.08 15.79
CA ALA A 479 -22.52 10.63 16.75
C ALA A 479 -21.37 11.36 16.04
N LEU A 480 -20.85 10.81 14.94
CA LEU A 480 -19.83 11.42 14.10
C LEU A 480 -20.33 12.74 13.52
N GLN A 481 -21.53 12.77 12.96
CA GLN A 481 -22.13 13.98 12.41
C GLN A 481 -22.24 15.09 13.47
N GLN A 482 -22.77 14.78 14.66
CA GLN A 482 -22.90 15.76 15.73
C GLN A 482 -21.55 16.32 16.19
N ARG A 483 -20.54 15.45 16.33
CA ARG A 483 -19.18 15.86 16.68
C ARG A 483 -18.55 16.70 15.58
N TYR A 484 -18.69 16.30 14.32
CA TYR A 484 -18.14 17.00 13.17
C TYR A 484 -18.75 18.39 13.00
N TYR A 485 -20.06 18.55 13.22
CA TYR A 485 -20.70 19.86 13.17
C TYR A 485 -20.14 20.83 14.21
N ARG A 486 -19.88 20.34 15.43
CA ARG A 486 -19.20 21.15 16.47
C ARG A 486 -17.74 21.46 16.10
N TYR A 487 -17.04 20.52 15.48
CA TYR A 487 -15.67 20.69 14.99
C TYR A 487 -15.57 21.78 13.92
N LEU A 488 -16.54 21.89 13.01
CA LEU A 488 -16.54 22.90 11.95
C LEU A 488 -16.54 24.35 12.46
N HIS A 489 -16.98 24.63 13.70
CA HIS A 489 -16.86 25.97 14.30
C HIS A 489 -15.40 26.45 14.44
N LEU A 490 -14.43 25.53 14.49
CA LEU A 490 -13.01 25.90 14.46
C LEU A 490 -12.61 26.41 13.07
N LEU A 491 -13.08 25.73 12.02
CA LEU A 491 -12.62 25.91 10.64
C LEU A 491 -13.40 26.98 9.87
N ALA A 492 -14.69 27.18 10.16
CA ALA A 492 -15.57 28.05 9.40
C ALA A 492 -15.22 29.54 9.54
N SER A 493 -15.47 30.32 8.48
CA SER A 493 -15.15 31.76 8.42
C SER A 493 -16.03 32.63 9.33
N ASP A 494 -17.27 32.24 9.55
CA ASP A 494 -18.36 32.99 10.19
C ASP A 494 -18.57 32.63 11.68
N THR A 495 -17.64 31.88 12.27
CA THR A 495 -17.74 31.38 13.66
C THR A 495 -16.51 31.77 14.47
N GLN A 496 -16.59 31.65 15.79
CA GLN A 496 -15.43 31.78 16.69
C GLN A 496 -15.48 30.69 17.76
N VAL A 497 -14.30 30.26 18.21
CA VAL A 497 -14.13 29.32 19.32
C VAL A 497 -13.54 30.07 20.52
N ALA A 498 -13.92 29.69 21.73
CA ALA A 498 -13.55 30.42 22.95
C ALA A 498 -12.03 30.51 23.19
N ALA A 499 -11.28 29.51 22.75
CA ALA A 499 -9.82 29.52 22.76
C ALA A 499 -9.26 28.97 21.44
N PRO A 500 -8.09 29.45 20.99
CA PRO A 500 -7.46 28.93 19.79
C PRO A 500 -6.93 27.52 20.06
N HIS A 501 -7.25 26.59 19.15
CA HIS A 501 -6.83 25.19 19.24
C HIS A 501 -6.34 24.71 17.88
N LEU A 502 -5.42 23.74 17.88
CA LEU A 502 -5.19 22.94 16.69
C LEU A 502 -6.39 22.03 16.41
N PRO A 503 -6.64 21.64 15.15
CA PRO A 503 -7.78 20.81 14.78
C PRO A 503 -7.92 19.51 15.59
N ARG A 504 -6.83 18.79 15.83
CA ARG A 504 -6.83 17.57 16.64
C ARG A 504 -7.19 17.84 18.10
N GLN A 505 -6.60 18.88 18.72
CA GLN A 505 -6.87 19.27 20.11
C GLN A 505 -8.34 19.62 20.29
N TYR A 506 -8.92 20.40 19.37
CA TYR A 506 -10.34 20.73 19.42
C TYR A 506 -11.21 19.49 19.24
N TRP A 507 -10.86 18.62 18.29
CA TRP A 507 -11.58 17.37 18.09
C TRP A 507 -11.61 16.49 19.34
N GLU A 508 -10.45 16.29 19.99
CA GLU A 508 -10.33 15.54 21.24
C GLU A 508 -11.09 16.19 22.40
N ALA A 509 -11.10 17.53 22.48
CA ALA A 509 -11.84 18.26 23.51
C ALA A 509 -13.37 18.14 23.38
N LEU A 510 -13.91 17.88 22.18
CA LEU A 510 -15.35 17.79 21.94
C LEU A 510 -16.01 16.52 22.53
N GLY A 511 -15.22 15.51 22.91
CA GLY A 511 -15.74 14.29 23.52
C GLY A 511 -14.74 13.14 23.53
N PRO A 512 -15.07 12.03 24.22
CA PRO A 512 -14.17 10.90 24.37
C PRO A 512 -13.71 10.35 23.01
N PRO A 513 -12.53 9.71 22.94
CA PRO A 513 -12.05 9.08 21.73
C PRO A 513 -13.09 8.09 21.19
N GLU A 514 -13.16 7.99 19.86
CA GLU A 514 -14.06 7.05 19.18
C GLU A 514 -13.78 5.60 19.61
N ALA A 515 -14.75 4.72 19.35
CA ALA A 515 -14.61 3.28 19.64
C ALA A 515 -13.29 2.75 19.05
N PRO A 516 -12.63 1.79 19.75
CA PRO A 516 -11.32 1.30 19.33
C PRO A 516 -11.33 0.84 17.88
N HIS A 517 -10.32 1.26 17.13
CA HIS A 517 -10.19 0.96 15.71
C HIS A 517 -10.14 -0.55 15.49
N GLU A 518 -10.91 -1.03 14.51
CA GLU A 518 -10.92 -2.43 14.16
C GLU A 518 -9.82 -2.77 13.17
N GLN A 519 -8.96 -3.71 13.55
CA GLN A 519 -7.89 -4.14 12.69
C GLN A 519 -8.45 -4.89 11.46
N PRO A 520 -7.86 -4.69 10.27
CA PRO A 520 -8.21 -5.48 9.10
C PRO A 520 -7.95 -6.96 9.38
N TRP A 521 -8.70 -7.84 8.71
CA TRP A 521 -8.47 -9.27 8.81
C TRP A 521 -7.02 -9.61 8.44
N PRO A 522 -6.44 -10.67 9.04
CA PRO A 522 -5.09 -11.10 8.72
C PRO A 522 -4.92 -11.29 7.21
N LEU A 523 -3.79 -10.86 6.64
CA LEU A 523 -3.50 -10.98 5.21
C LEU A 523 -3.80 -12.38 4.62
N PRO A 524 -3.49 -13.49 5.30
CA PRO A 524 -3.83 -14.80 4.77
C PRO A 524 -5.34 -15.05 4.61
N VAL A 525 -6.17 -14.47 5.49
CA VAL A 525 -7.64 -14.54 5.40
C VAL A 525 -8.13 -13.69 4.23
N LEU A 526 -7.63 -12.46 4.08
CA LEU A 526 -7.98 -11.56 2.97
C LEU A 526 -7.66 -12.19 1.61
N VAL A 527 -6.46 -12.75 1.45
CA VAL A 527 -6.03 -13.42 0.21
C VAL A 527 -6.86 -14.68 -0.05
N GLU A 528 -7.17 -15.47 0.98
CA GLU A 528 -7.96 -16.69 0.82
C GLU A 528 -9.40 -16.37 0.40
N LEU A 529 -10.02 -15.38 1.05
CA LEU A 529 -11.35 -14.85 0.67
C LEU A 529 -11.36 -14.34 -0.77
N GLY A 530 -10.48 -13.39 -1.10
CA GLY A 530 -10.45 -12.79 -2.43
C GLY A 530 -10.08 -13.77 -3.54
N LYS A 531 -9.26 -14.79 -3.23
CA LYS A 531 -8.98 -15.88 -4.17
C LYS A 531 -10.24 -16.69 -4.47
N ARG A 532 -11.02 -17.09 -3.46
CA ARG A 532 -12.27 -17.84 -3.67
C ARG A 532 -13.31 -17.04 -4.44
N LEU A 533 -13.40 -15.73 -4.18
CA LEU A 533 -14.25 -14.82 -4.94
C LEU A 533 -13.81 -14.68 -6.40
N ALA A 534 -12.50 -14.57 -6.67
CA ALA A 534 -11.95 -14.54 -8.02
C ALA A 534 -12.19 -15.87 -8.77
N GLU A 535 -12.07 -17.00 -8.08
CA GLU A 535 -12.39 -18.33 -8.64
C GLU A 535 -13.87 -18.44 -9.01
N LEU A 536 -14.76 -17.95 -8.14
CA LEU A 536 -16.18 -17.90 -8.44
C LEU A 536 -16.47 -17.05 -9.69
N LEU A 537 -15.84 -15.88 -9.81
CA LEU A 537 -15.98 -15.01 -10.97
C LEU A 537 -15.56 -15.72 -12.27
N VAL A 538 -14.50 -16.54 -12.23
CA VAL A 538 -14.04 -17.34 -13.37
C VAL A 538 -15.01 -18.48 -13.71
N GLU A 539 -15.58 -19.14 -12.71
CA GLU A 539 -16.45 -20.31 -12.89
C GLU A 539 -17.86 -19.96 -13.41
N THR A 540 -18.39 -18.81 -12.94
CA THR A 540 -19.79 -18.40 -13.13
C THR A 540 -19.99 -17.50 -14.35
N VAL A 541 -19.11 -16.53 -14.58
CA VAL A 541 -19.31 -15.49 -15.60
C VAL A 541 -18.96 -16.04 -16.99
N ARG A 542 -19.97 -16.15 -17.85
CA ARG A 542 -19.85 -16.72 -19.21
C ARG A 542 -20.46 -15.82 -20.28
N ILE A 543 -19.88 -15.85 -21.47
CA ILE A 543 -20.34 -15.09 -22.66
C ILE A 543 -20.51 -16.06 -23.84
N PRO A 544 -21.41 -15.79 -24.81
CA PRO A 544 -21.49 -16.58 -26.05
C PRO A 544 -20.16 -16.54 -26.82
N GLY A 545 -19.69 -17.69 -27.29
CA GLY A 545 -18.44 -17.81 -28.07
C GLY A 545 -18.48 -17.11 -29.45
N SER A 546 -19.67 -16.79 -29.96
CA SER A 546 -19.87 -15.94 -31.12
C SER A 546 -20.95 -14.90 -30.81
N LEU A 547 -20.59 -13.62 -30.86
CA LEU A 547 -21.52 -12.50 -30.67
C LEU A 547 -22.46 -12.29 -31.87
N ALA A 548 -22.17 -12.93 -33.01
CA ALA A 548 -22.88 -12.76 -34.29
C ALA A 548 -23.71 -13.99 -34.72
N ALA A 549 -23.71 -15.09 -33.96
CA ALA A 549 -24.43 -16.30 -34.35
C ALA A 549 -25.92 -16.23 -33.96
N PRO A 550 -26.85 -16.69 -34.82
CA PRO A 550 -28.28 -16.74 -34.51
C PRO A 550 -28.57 -17.64 -33.31
N GLN A 551 -29.59 -17.25 -32.53
CA GLN A 551 -30.03 -17.90 -31.30
C GLN A 551 -30.34 -19.38 -31.57
N GLY A 552 -29.47 -20.29 -31.10
CA GLY A 552 -29.73 -21.73 -31.20
C GLY A 552 -28.55 -22.67 -30.95
N ALA A 553 -27.29 -22.23 -31.11
CA ALA A 553 -26.13 -23.11 -30.90
C ALA A 553 -24.83 -22.38 -30.48
N CYS A 554 -24.92 -21.39 -29.59
CA CYS A 554 -23.73 -20.74 -29.05
C CYS A 554 -23.21 -21.48 -27.81
N THR A 555 -22.00 -22.04 -27.89
CA THR A 555 -21.29 -22.54 -26.72
C THR A 555 -20.92 -21.35 -25.82
N LEU A 556 -21.34 -21.41 -24.55
CA LEU A 556 -20.96 -20.42 -23.55
C LEU A 556 -19.50 -20.65 -23.14
N ILE A 557 -18.69 -19.60 -23.23
CA ILE A 557 -17.28 -19.59 -22.84
C ILE A 557 -17.07 -18.73 -21.59
N PRO A 558 -16.10 -19.05 -20.71
CA PRO A 558 -15.77 -18.21 -19.56
C PRO A 558 -15.29 -16.83 -20.00
N VAL A 559 -15.73 -15.79 -19.29
CA VAL A 559 -15.27 -14.41 -19.53
C VAL A 559 -13.84 -14.21 -19.05
N LEU A 560 -13.44 -14.88 -17.97
CA LEU A 560 -12.08 -14.83 -17.45
C LEU A 560 -11.37 -16.17 -17.66
N TYR A 561 -10.08 -16.11 -17.96
CA TYR A 561 -9.23 -17.30 -18.01
C TYR A 561 -7.91 -17.05 -17.29
N HIS A 562 -7.39 -18.12 -16.69
CA HIS A 562 -6.12 -18.10 -15.99
C HIS A 562 -4.98 -18.43 -16.94
N VAL A 563 -4.00 -17.54 -17.01
CA VAL A 563 -2.76 -17.74 -17.77
C VAL A 563 -1.56 -17.64 -16.87
N TYR A 564 -0.53 -18.42 -17.21
CA TYR A 564 0.77 -18.29 -16.58
C TYR A 564 1.68 -17.43 -17.45
N SER A 565 2.30 -16.44 -16.82
CA SER A 565 3.34 -15.62 -17.44
C SER A 565 4.61 -15.72 -16.61
N PHE A 566 5.75 -15.79 -17.28
CA PHE A 566 7.04 -15.69 -16.62
C PHE A 566 7.42 -14.21 -16.52
N ARG A 567 7.51 -13.69 -15.30
CA ARG A 567 8.21 -12.43 -15.04
C ARG A 567 9.58 -12.77 -14.47
N SER A 568 10.62 -12.44 -15.24
CA SER A 568 11.99 -12.91 -15.00
C SER A 568 12.03 -14.45 -14.95
N PHE A 569 12.32 -15.05 -13.80
CA PHE A 569 12.40 -16.51 -13.61
C PHE A 569 11.20 -17.09 -12.85
N ARG A 570 10.23 -16.25 -12.45
CA ARG A 570 9.08 -16.68 -11.64
C ARG A 570 7.85 -16.79 -12.51
N GLN A 571 7.21 -17.96 -12.45
CA GLN A 571 5.90 -18.18 -13.03
C GLN A 571 4.85 -17.49 -12.15
N ILE A 572 4.09 -16.57 -12.73
CA ILE A 572 3.03 -15.80 -12.08
C ILE A 572 1.73 -16.13 -12.79
N GLY A 573 0.67 -16.38 -12.03
CA GLY A 573 -0.66 -16.54 -12.59
C GLY A 573 -1.35 -15.18 -12.75
N ILE A 574 -1.94 -14.98 -13.90
CA ILE A 574 -2.64 -13.77 -14.32
C ILE A 574 -4.06 -14.19 -14.69
N LEU A 575 -5.05 -13.47 -14.19
CA LEU A 575 -6.42 -13.58 -14.68
C LEU A 575 -6.61 -12.56 -15.78
N LYS A 576 -7.06 -13.02 -16.95
CA LYS A 576 -7.20 -12.20 -18.15
C LYS A 576 -8.62 -12.31 -18.71
N PRO A 577 -9.23 -11.19 -19.13
CA PRO A 577 -10.52 -11.22 -19.80
C PRO A 577 -10.43 -11.78 -21.22
N HIS A 578 -11.50 -12.45 -21.65
CA HIS A 578 -11.66 -12.98 -22.99
C HIS A 578 -11.69 -11.82 -24.01
N PRO A 579 -11.00 -11.94 -25.17
CA PRO A 579 -10.98 -10.88 -26.18
C PRO A 579 -12.38 -10.45 -26.61
N ALA A 580 -13.31 -11.39 -26.82
CA ALA A 580 -14.71 -11.05 -27.15
C ALA A 580 -15.40 -10.17 -26.11
N PHE A 581 -15.10 -10.36 -24.82
CA PHE A 581 -15.64 -9.48 -23.77
C PHE A 581 -14.99 -8.10 -23.81
N THR A 582 -13.67 -8.04 -24.07
CA THR A 582 -12.95 -6.76 -24.22
C THR A 582 -13.46 -5.98 -25.44
N GLU A 583 -13.73 -6.66 -26.54
CA GLU A 583 -14.33 -6.10 -27.75
C GLU A 583 -15.75 -5.62 -27.50
N LEU A 584 -16.57 -6.38 -26.76
CA LEU A 584 -17.91 -5.97 -26.37
C LEU A 584 -17.89 -4.71 -25.49
N LEU A 585 -17.00 -4.63 -24.49
CA LEU A 585 -16.83 -3.43 -23.67
C LEU A 585 -16.39 -2.22 -24.53
N ALA A 586 -15.44 -2.43 -25.44
CA ALA A 586 -14.97 -1.38 -26.35
C ALA A 586 -16.04 -0.93 -27.34
N ALA A 587 -16.93 -1.84 -27.78
CA ALA A 587 -18.06 -1.54 -28.65
C ALA A 587 -19.17 -0.80 -27.90
N ALA A 588 -19.47 -1.20 -26.66
CA ALA A 588 -20.44 -0.54 -25.80
C ALA A 588 -20.04 0.89 -25.46
N ALA A 589 -18.72 1.19 -25.42
CA ALA A 589 -18.15 2.52 -25.23
C ALA A 589 -18.84 3.27 -24.09
N GLU A 590 -18.84 2.67 -22.90
CA GLU A 590 -19.46 3.27 -21.71
C GLU A 590 -18.75 4.58 -21.34
N HIS A 591 -19.54 5.60 -21.01
CA HIS A 591 -19.04 6.93 -20.68
C HIS A 591 -18.88 7.16 -19.18
N THR A 592 -18.99 6.12 -18.35
CA THR A 592 -18.91 6.24 -16.90
C THR A 592 -17.76 5.39 -16.37
N LEU A 593 -16.89 6.02 -15.59
CA LEU A 593 -15.82 5.41 -14.82
C LEU A 593 -16.28 5.25 -13.38
N ILE A 594 -15.88 4.17 -12.71
CA ILE A 594 -16.24 3.91 -11.32
C ILE A 594 -14.96 3.91 -10.49
N PHE A 595 -14.95 4.71 -9.43
CA PHE A 595 -13.85 4.81 -8.48
C PHE A 595 -14.31 4.36 -7.09
N GLU A 596 -13.40 3.86 -6.26
CA GLU A 596 -13.70 3.68 -4.83
C GLU A 596 -13.76 5.06 -4.15
N ALA A 597 -14.61 5.23 -3.14
CA ALA A 597 -14.77 6.51 -2.43
C ALA A 597 -13.46 7.01 -1.79
N ALA A 598 -12.59 6.09 -1.35
CA ALA A 598 -11.28 6.43 -0.78
C ALA A 598 -10.20 6.74 -1.84
N GLU A 599 -10.49 6.55 -3.13
CA GLU A 599 -9.57 6.86 -4.25
C GLU A 599 -9.80 8.26 -4.84
N VAL A 600 -10.89 8.93 -4.43
CA VAL A 600 -11.23 10.29 -4.86
C VAL A 600 -10.95 11.33 -3.75
N PRO A 601 -10.67 12.59 -4.11
CA PRO A 601 -10.57 13.68 -3.12
C PRO A 601 -11.83 13.84 -2.28
N MET A 602 -11.67 14.24 -1.01
CA MET A 602 -12.80 14.47 -0.12
C MET A 602 -13.53 15.76 -0.47
N LEU A 603 -14.86 15.77 -0.35
CA LEU A 603 -15.69 16.96 -0.57
C LEU A 603 -15.84 17.84 0.67
N CYS A 604 -15.32 17.41 1.83
CA CYS A 604 -15.27 18.19 3.06
C CYS A 604 -13.88 18.12 3.71
N PRO A 605 -13.56 19.01 4.69
CA PRO A 605 -12.33 18.88 5.46
C PRO A 605 -12.16 17.47 6.07
N PRO A 606 -10.97 16.84 5.98
CA PRO A 606 -10.77 15.50 6.52
C PRO A 606 -10.95 15.42 8.04
N LEU A 607 -11.15 14.21 8.56
CA LEU A 607 -11.04 13.98 10.00
C LEU A 607 -9.58 14.23 10.44
N PRO A 608 -9.37 14.98 11.54
CA PRO A 608 -8.04 15.18 12.08
C PRO A 608 -7.46 13.83 12.52
N TRP A 609 -6.17 13.64 12.30
CA TRP A 609 -5.46 12.47 12.79
C TRP A 609 -5.35 12.55 14.31
N THR A 610 -5.91 11.59 15.04
CA THR A 610 -5.82 11.50 16.51
C THR A 610 -5.01 10.29 16.98
N SER A 611 -4.84 9.31 16.10
CA SER A 611 -4.08 8.09 16.39
C SER A 611 -3.51 7.51 15.09
N PRO A 612 -2.62 6.50 15.17
CA PRO A 612 -2.18 5.74 13.99
C PRO A 612 -3.29 5.08 13.16
N HIS A 613 -4.52 5.04 13.68
CA HIS A 613 -5.65 4.34 13.11
C HIS A 613 -6.87 5.23 12.82
N THR A 614 -6.87 6.47 13.29
CA THR A 614 -8.05 7.36 13.23
C THR A 614 -7.64 8.70 12.63
N GLY A 615 -8.21 9.01 11.46
CA GLY A 615 -7.98 10.24 10.69
C GLY A 615 -8.26 10.02 9.19
N ALA A 616 -8.14 11.08 8.41
CA ALA A 616 -8.43 11.12 6.96
C ALA A 616 -9.92 11.04 6.61
N PHE A 617 -10.42 9.90 6.13
CA PHE A 617 -11.81 9.73 5.66
C PHE A 617 -12.81 9.64 6.82
N LEU A 618 -14.10 9.89 6.55
CA LEU A 618 -15.15 9.89 7.59
C LEU A 618 -15.45 8.48 8.11
N LEU A 619 -15.60 7.52 7.19
CA LEU A 619 -16.03 6.15 7.48
C LEU A 619 -14.96 5.13 7.10
N SER A 620 -14.26 5.32 5.98
CA SER A 620 -13.24 4.36 5.52
C SER A 620 -11.99 4.36 6.41
N PRO A 621 -11.52 3.18 6.87
CA PRO A 621 -10.32 3.10 7.69
C PRO A 621 -9.08 3.45 6.88
N THR A 622 -8.22 4.29 7.45
CA THR A 622 -6.97 4.72 6.80
C THR A 622 -5.80 4.50 7.74
N LYS A 623 -4.73 3.87 7.23
CA LYS A 623 -3.49 3.74 7.99
C LYS A 623 -2.71 5.03 7.94
N LEU A 624 -2.20 5.48 9.09
CA LEU A 624 -1.26 6.59 9.16
C LEU A 624 -0.04 6.34 8.28
N MET A 625 0.56 5.15 8.40
CA MET A 625 1.67 4.72 7.57
C MET A 625 1.24 3.79 6.44
N ARG A 626 1.57 4.18 5.21
CA ARG A 626 1.43 3.35 4.01
C ARG A 626 2.32 2.12 4.16
N SER A 627 1.68 0.96 4.15
CA SER A 627 2.36 -0.33 4.24
C SER A 627 2.66 -0.87 2.83
N LEU A 628 3.93 -1.17 2.56
CA LEU A 628 4.28 -2.26 1.64
C LEU A 628 4.21 -3.58 2.43
N GLU A 629 3.91 -4.69 1.77
CA GLU A 629 3.80 -6.04 2.36
C GLU A 629 4.73 -6.22 3.58
N GLY A 630 4.16 -6.50 4.77
CA GLY A 630 4.91 -6.92 5.97
C GLY A 630 5.13 -5.91 7.10
N THR A 631 4.52 -4.73 7.12
CA THR A 631 4.78 -3.72 8.18
C THR A 631 3.88 -3.82 9.43
N MET A 632 3.50 -5.02 9.88
CA MET A 632 2.84 -5.17 11.20
C MET A 632 3.74 -4.68 12.33
N GLN A 633 5.06 -4.84 12.17
CA GLN A 633 6.08 -4.37 13.12
C GLN A 633 6.00 -2.84 13.31
N HIS A 634 5.85 -2.11 12.21
CA HIS A 634 5.79 -0.66 12.25
C HIS A 634 4.52 -0.18 12.95
N GLN A 635 3.37 -0.79 12.62
CA GLN A 635 2.12 -0.48 13.30
C GLN A 635 2.23 -0.73 14.81
N ARG A 636 2.79 -1.88 15.23
CA ARG A 636 3.01 -2.18 16.66
C ARG A 636 3.90 -1.15 17.35
N LEU A 637 4.94 -0.64 16.67
CA LEU A 637 5.80 0.42 17.22
C LEU A 637 5.04 1.73 17.41
N LEU A 638 4.19 2.11 16.45
CA LEU A 638 3.32 3.28 16.59
C LEU A 638 2.33 3.11 17.74
N ASP A 639 1.73 1.92 17.89
CA ASP A 639 0.74 1.63 18.92
C ASP A 639 1.36 1.57 20.33
N SER A 640 2.65 1.25 20.42
CA SER A 640 3.40 1.17 21.68
C SER A 640 4.02 2.51 22.10
N CYS A 641 4.05 3.48 21.19
CA CYS A 641 4.64 4.80 21.42
C CYS A 641 3.73 5.65 22.32
N PRO A 642 4.28 6.46 23.27
CA PRO A 642 3.46 7.42 24.01
C PRO A 642 2.68 8.34 23.05
N PRO A 643 1.36 8.53 23.23
CA PRO A 643 0.54 9.27 22.27
C PRO A 643 1.08 10.67 21.94
N ALA A 644 1.59 11.37 22.97
CA ALA A 644 2.16 12.71 22.84
C ALA A 644 3.34 12.77 21.85
N GLU A 645 4.15 11.72 21.72
CA GLU A 645 5.30 11.70 20.81
C GLU A 645 4.89 11.77 19.34
N LEU A 646 3.68 11.32 18.99
CA LEU A 646 3.19 11.37 17.61
C LEU A 646 2.48 12.68 17.25
N HIS A 647 2.18 13.55 18.23
CA HIS A 647 1.37 14.76 18.01
C HIS A 647 1.87 15.63 16.86
N GLY A 648 3.19 15.87 16.75
CA GLY A 648 3.75 16.67 15.66
C GLY A 648 3.44 16.10 14.26
N ALA A 649 3.52 14.78 14.10
CA ALA A 649 3.22 14.12 12.83
C ALA A 649 1.72 14.13 12.51
N LEU A 650 0.87 13.85 13.53
CA LEU A 650 -0.58 13.84 13.40
C LEU A 650 -1.12 15.23 13.03
N ASP A 651 -0.62 16.27 13.71
CA ASP A 651 -1.03 17.66 13.48
C ASP A 651 -0.54 18.17 12.11
N ALA A 652 0.68 17.82 11.69
CA ALA A 652 1.19 18.17 10.35
C ALA A 652 0.39 17.49 9.22
N LEU A 653 0.08 16.20 9.34
CA LEU A 653 -0.75 15.50 8.34
C LEU A 653 -2.18 16.05 8.28
N THR A 654 -2.73 16.43 9.44
CA THR A 654 -4.03 17.09 9.53
C THR A 654 -4.03 18.44 8.83
N GLN A 655 -2.98 19.24 9.03
CA GLN A 655 -2.81 20.52 8.35
C GLN A 655 -2.72 20.36 6.83
N LEU A 656 -1.87 19.44 6.35
CA LEU A 656 -1.75 19.15 4.91
C LEU A 656 -3.09 18.69 4.31
N GLY A 657 -3.86 17.91 5.07
CA GLY A 657 -5.21 17.47 4.69
C GLY A 657 -6.26 18.58 4.67
N ASN A 658 -6.14 19.58 5.55
CA ASN A 658 -7.09 20.70 5.65
C ASN A 658 -6.90 21.78 4.57
N CYS A 659 -5.86 21.69 3.74
CA CYS A 659 -5.71 22.56 2.58
C CYS A 659 -6.84 22.32 1.56
N ALA A 660 -7.63 23.37 1.31
CA ALA A 660 -8.73 23.33 0.35
C ALA A 660 -8.23 23.62 -1.08
N TRP A 661 -8.59 22.76 -2.02
CA TRP A 661 -8.20 22.81 -3.43
C TRP A 661 -9.41 23.04 -4.34
N ARG A 662 -9.17 23.61 -5.51
CA ARG A 662 -10.11 23.64 -6.64
C ARG A 662 -9.37 23.39 -7.95
N VAL A 663 -10.13 23.10 -9.00
CA VAL A 663 -9.58 22.87 -10.34
C VAL A 663 -9.40 24.18 -11.09
N ASN A 664 -8.25 24.37 -11.74
CA ASN A 664 -8.04 25.47 -12.68
C ASN A 664 -8.80 25.17 -13.99
N GLY A 665 -9.98 25.78 -14.14
CA GLY A 665 -10.87 25.52 -15.28
C GLY A 665 -10.26 25.88 -16.63
N ARG A 666 -9.48 26.98 -16.71
CA ARG A 666 -8.86 27.43 -17.97
C ARG A 666 -7.84 26.42 -18.48
N VAL A 667 -6.98 25.92 -17.60
CA VAL A 667 -5.99 24.88 -17.94
C VAL A 667 -6.70 23.57 -18.29
N LEU A 668 -7.75 23.20 -17.55
CA LEU A 668 -8.51 21.99 -17.83
C LEU A 668 -9.10 22.01 -19.25
N ASP A 669 -9.68 23.12 -19.70
CA ASP A 669 -10.25 23.24 -21.04
C ASP A 669 -9.22 22.98 -22.14
N LEU A 670 -8.08 23.66 -22.07
CA LEU A 670 -6.99 23.49 -23.05
C LEU A 670 -6.49 22.05 -23.09
N VAL A 671 -6.33 21.43 -21.92
CA VAL A 671 -5.88 20.04 -21.83
C VAL A 671 -6.92 19.09 -22.39
N LEU A 672 -8.21 19.31 -22.11
CA LEU A 672 -9.30 18.48 -22.63
C LEU A 672 -9.41 18.62 -24.15
N GLU A 673 -9.24 19.81 -24.71
CA GLU A 673 -9.18 20.04 -26.16
C GLU A 673 -8.05 19.24 -26.80
N LEU A 674 -6.83 19.33 -26.26
CA LEU A 674 -5.68 18.55 -26.72
C LEU A 674 -5.91 17.05 -26.55
N PHE A 675 -6.45 16.63 -25.41
CA PHE A 675 -6.69 15.23 -25.09
C PHE A 675 -7.73 14.62 -26.02
N ALA A 676 -8.85 15.29 -26.27
CA ALA A 676 -9.92 14.83 -27.16
C ALA A 676 -9.53 14.82 -28.64
N ALA A 677 -8.52 15.61 -29.03
CA ALA A 677 -7.92 15.59 -30.35
C ALA A 677 -6.86 14.46 -30.49
N LYS A 678 -5.61 14.79 -30.84
CA LYS A 678 -4.51 13.83 -31.03
C LYS A 678 -3.60 13.68 -29.81
N GLY A 679 -3.92 14.32 -28.69
CA GLY A 679 -3.00 14.54 -27.59
C GLY A 679 -1.82 15.44 -27.99
N CYS A 680 -0.94 15.70 -27.03
CA CYS A 680 0.30 16.43 -27.23
C CYS A 680 1.38 15.88 -26.28
N PRO A 681 2.10 14.82 -26.67
CA PRO A 681 3.12 14.20 -25.81
C PRO A 681 4.24 15.18 -25.38
N ARG A 682 4.50 16.22 -26.19
CA ARG A 682 5.44 17.30 -25.86
C ARG A 682 5.04 18.08 -24.60
N LEU A 683 3.74 18.28 -24.39
CA LEU A 683 3.16 18.92 -23.21
C LEU A 683 2.69 17.90 -22.16
N GLY A 684 3.07 16.62 -22.31
CA GLY A 684 2.66 15.57 -21.37
C GLY A 684 1.20 15.14 -21.48
N VAL A 685 0.47 15.55 -22.52
CA VAL A 685 -0.89 15.10 -22.81
C VAL A 685 -0.84 13.84 -23.67
N PRO A 686 -1.19 12.64 -23.17
CA PRO A 686 -0.98 11.39 -23.90
C PRO A 686 -1.83 11.31 -25.17
N ALA A 687 -1.22 10.83 -26.27
CA ALA A 687 -1.90 10.62 -27.53
C ALA A 687 -2.83 9.37 -27.49
N PRO A 688 -3.92 9.36 -28.28
CA PRO A 688 -4.80 8.20 -28.39
C PRO A 688 -4.10 7.05 -29.15
N PRO A 689 -4.64 5.81 -29.06
CA PRO A 689 -4.08 4.64 -29.75
C PRO A 689 -3.96 4.77 -31.27
N SER A 690 -4.71 5.68 -31.90
CA SER A 690 -4.63 5.95 -33.34
C SER A 690 -3.27 6.49 -33.79
N GLU A 691 -2.54 7.16 -32.90
CA GLU A 691 -1.21 7.74 -33.15
C GLU A 691 -0.07 6.76 -32.83
N ALA A 692 -0.38 5.53 -32.38
CA ALA A 692 0.64 4.54 -32.05
C ALA A 692 1.39 4.05 -33.30
N PRO A 693 2.71 3.77 -33.19
CA PRO A 693 3.49 3.28 -34.32
C PRO A 693 2.96 1.94 -34.80
N ARG A 694 2.71 1.84 -36.11
CA ARG A 694 2.25 0.61 -36.76
C ARG A 694 3.45 -0.21 -37.23
N PRO A 695 3.36 -1.55 -37.20
CA PRO A 695 4.38 -2.38 -37.83
C PRO A 695 4.38 -2.14 -39.35
N PRO A 696 5.54 -2.31 -40.04
CA PRO A 696 5.61 -2.18 -41.48
C PRO A 696 4.62 -3.14 -42.17
N GLU A 697 3.86 -2.61 -43.12
CA GLU A 697 2.86 -3.38 -43.87
C GLU A 697 3.57 -4.29 -44.89
N GLY A 698 3.64 -5.59 -44.59
CA GLY A 698 4.16 -6.59 -45.51
C GLY A 698 4.31 -7.95 -44.86
N ARG A 699 3.73 -9.00 -45.47
CA ARG A 699 4.15 -10.36 -45.12
C ARG A 699 5.55 -10.55 -45.68
N LEU A 700 6.51 -10.85 -44.80
CA LEU A 700 7.85 -11.25 -45.23
C LEU A 700 7.75 -12.37 -46.29
N PRO A 701 8.54 -12.31 -47.37
CA PRO A 701 8.65 -13.41 -48.32
C PRO A 701 8.96 -14.74 -47.61
N PRO A 702 8.45 -15.89 -48.08
CA PRO A 702 8.70 -17.20 -47.45
C PRO A 702 10.20 -17.48 -47.25
N ASP A 703 11.00 -17.03 -48.21
CA ASP A 703 12.45 -17.08 -48.39
C ASP A 703 13.25 -16.00 -47.63
N ALA A 704 12.59 -15.12 -46.87
CA ALA A 704 13.27 -14.09 -46.09
C ALA A 704 14.30 -14.69 -45.11
N SER A 705 15.46 -14.03 -45.01
CA SER A 705 16.58 -14.50 -44.20
C SER A 705 16.20 -14.54 -42.70
N PRO A 706 16.84 -15.41 -41.88
CA PRO A 706 16.64 -15.41 -40.43
C PRO A 706 16.90 -14.05 -39.79
N ALA A 707 17.85 -13.27 -40.33
CA ALA A 707 18.17 -11.93 -39.87
C ALA A 707 17.02 -10.94 -40.13
N GLN A 708 16.45 -10.94 -41.34
CA GLN A 708 15.28 -10.11 -41.68
C GLN A 708 14.05 -10.48 -40.84
N LYS A 709 13.82 -11.78 -40.63
CA LYS A 709 12.75 -12.28 -39.73
C LYS A 709 12.96 -11.86 -38.27
N ALA A 710 14.21 -11.73 -37.82
CA ALA A 710 14.53 -11.25 -36.48
C ALA A 710 14.41 -9.72 -36.38
N GLU A 711 14.74 -8.98 -37.43
CA GLU A 711 14.58 -7.52 -37.51
C GLU A 711 13.11 -7.10 -37.46
N VAL A 712 12.26 -7.66 -38.32
CA VAL A 712 10.81 -7.39 -38.28
C VAL A 712 10.20 -7.81 -36.94
N ARG A 713 10.67 -8.89 -36.32
CA ARG A 713 10.23 -9.28 -34.97
C ARG A 713 10.63 -8.26 -33.91
N ARG A 714 11.86 -7.74 -33.96
CA ARG A 714 12.33 -6.68 -33.06
C ARG A 714 11.53 -5.41 -33.25
N GLU A 715 11.24 -5.04 -34.49
CA GLU A 715 10.43 -3.86 -34.80
C GLU A 715 8.99 -4.03 -34.32
N LEU A 716 8.36 -5.17 -34.57
CA LEU A 716 7.02 -5.49 -34.05
C LEU A 716 7.00 -5.42 -32.51
N ALA A 717 7.98 -6.00 -31.84
CA ALA A 717 8.10 -5.94 -30.39
C ALA A 717 8.25 -4.49 -29.89
N ARG A 718 9.00 -3.65 -30.62
CA ARG A 718 9.14 -2.21 -30.33
C ARG A 718 7.81 -1.48 -30.48
N CYS A 719 7.09 -1.65 -31.60
CA CYS A 719 5.81 -1.01 -31.83
C CYS A 719 4.77 -1.42 -30.78
N LEU A 720 4.68 -2.72 -30.45
CA LEU A 720 3.79 -3.23 -29.39
C LEU A 720 4.19 -2.73 -28.00
N LYS A 721 5.48 -2.54 -27.72
CA LYS A 721 5.93 -1.95 -26.45
C LYS A 721 5.47 -0.49 -26.36
N VAL A 722 5.72 0.33 -27.39
CA VAL A 722 5.33 1.74 -27.41
C VAL A 722 3.81 1.89 -27.30
N ALA A 723 3.03 1.11 -28.05
CA ALA A 723 1.57 1.15 -27.99
C ALA A 723 1.03 0.83 -26.57
N ARG A 724 1.66 -0.13 -25.86
CA ARG A 724 1.29 -0.46 -24.46
C ARG A 724 1.64 0.66 -23.47
N GLU A 725 2.80 1.27 -23.64
CA GLU A 725 3.22 2.42 -22.83
C GLU A 725 2.29 3.61 -23.05
N MET A 726 1.96 3.92 -24.32
CA MET A 726 0.98 4.95 -24.68
C MET A 726 -0.40 4.68 -24.08
N HIS A 727 -0.91 3.45 -24.19
CA HIS A 727 -2.20 3.09 -23.59
C HIS A 727 -2.19 3.27 -22.07
N SER A 728 -1.11 2.88 -21.39
CA SER A 728 -0.99 3.04 -19.93
C SER A 728 -1.01 4.51 -19.51
N LEU A 729 -0.25 5.36 -20.22
CA LEU A 729 -0.23 6.81 -19.97
C LEU A 729 -1.59 7.46 -20.27
N ARG A 730 -2.24 7.06 -21.36
CA ARG A 730 -3.57 7.56 -21.75
C ARG A 730 -4.62 7.19 -20.71
N SER A 731 -4.64 5.96 -20.21
CA SER A 731 -5.58 5.53 -19.16
C SER A 731 -5.38 6.27 -17.84
N ASP A 732 -4.12 6.47 -17.42
CA ASP A 732 -3.82 7.27 -16.21
C ASP A 732 -4.27 8.73 -16.36
N ALA A 733 -4.02 9.35 -17.51
CA ALA A 733 -4.52 10.69 -17.81
C ALA A 733 -6.05 10.75 -17.91
N LEU A 734 -6.70 9.73 -18.48
CA LEU A 734 -8.16 9.65 -18.58
C LEU A 734 -8.81 9.70 -17.20
N TYR A 735 -8.32 8.89 -16.25
CA TYR A 735 -8.86 8.88 -14.88
C TYR A 735 -8.66 10.23 -14.19
N ARG A 736 -7.46 10.80 -14.33
CA ARG A 736 -7.13 12.11 -13.76
C ARG A 736 -8.00 13.24 -14.30
N LEU A 737 -8.13 13.34 -15.62
CA LEU A 737 -8.89 14.39 -16.29
C LEU A 737 -10.40 14.24 -16.06
N SER A 738 -10.90 13.01 -15.99
CA SER A 738 -12.30 12.75 -15.65
C SER A 738 -12.62 13.18 -14.20
N LEU A 739 -11.73 12.90 -13.25
CA LEU A 739 -11.87 13.40 -11.88
C LEU A 739 -11.74 14.92 -11.79
N ALA A 740 -10.81 15.53 -12.53
CA ALA A 740 -10.69 16.99 -12.60
C ALA A 740 -11.97 17.63 -13.17
N GLN A 741 -12.55 17.04 -14.22
CA GLN A 741 -13.82 17.50 -14.79
C GLN A 741 -14.98 17.33 -13.82
N HIS A 742 -15.04 16.21 -13.09
CA HIS A 742 -16.06 15.98 -12.05
C HIS A 742 -15.97 16.98 -10.89
N LEU A 743 -14.76 17.39 -10.51
CA LEU A 743 -14.48 18.32 -9.42
C LEU A 743 -14.40 19.79 -9.87
N ARG A 744 -14.65 20.08 -11.15
CA ARG A 744 -14.42 21.40 -11.77
C ARG A 744 -15.04 22.58 -11.02
N HIS A 745 -16.24 22.40 -10.50
CA HIS A 745 -17.00 23.43 -9.78
C HIS A 745 -17.10 23.16 -8.28
N ARG A 746 -16.19 22.33 -7.74
CA ARG A 746 -16.20 21.90 -6.34
C ARG A 746 -14.92 22.30 -5.64
N VAL A 747 -15.05 22.58 -4.35
CA VAL A 747 -13.91 22.62 -3.42
C VAL A 747 -13.70 21.21 -2.90
N PHE A 748 -12.46 20.76 -2.82
CA PHE A 748 -12.12 19.44 -2.32
C PHE A 748 -10.84 19.46 -1.48
N TRP A 749 -10.63 18.39 -0.72
CA TRP A 749 -9.52 18.21 0.20
C TRP A 749 -8.78 16.92 -0.08
N LEU A 750 -7.48 16.93 0.19
CA LEU A 750 -6.59 15.80 -0.05
C LEU A 750 -6.06 15.30 1.30
N PRO A 751 -6.73 14.34 1.98
CA PRO A 751 -6.19 13.77 3.21
C PRO A 751 -4.81 13.17 2.94
N HIS A 752 -3.88 13.35 3.88
CA HIS A 752 -2.50 12.85 3.76
C HIS A 752 -2.24 11.67 4.70
N ASN A 753 -1.36 10.78 4.26
CA ASN A 753 -0.71 9.73 5.03
C ASN A 753 0.82 9.88 4.91
N MET A 754 1.58 8.95 5.50
CA MET A 754 3.04 8.95 5.46
C MET A 754 3.58 7.57 5.05
N ASP A 755 4.79 7.49 4.48
CA ASP A 755 5.51 6.22 4.34
C ASP A 755 6.26 5.85 5.63
N PHE A 756 6.89 4.67 5.67
CA PHE A 756 7.64 4.20 6.83
C PHE A 756 8.82 5.10 7.23
N ARG A 757 9.23 6.05 6.38
CA ARG A 757 10.35 6.98 6.63
C ARG A 757 9.86 8.34 7.12
N GLY A 758 8.54 8.57 7.11
CA GLY A 758 7.91 9.82 7.49
C GLY A 758 7.38 10.66 6.32
N ARG A 759 7.81 10.41 5.08
CA ARG A 759 7.44 11.27 3.95
C ARG A 759 5.94 11.23 3.72
N THR A 760 5.35 12.39 3.50
CA THR A 760 3.90 12.53 3.37
C THR A 760 3.42 12.37 1.93
N TYR A 761 2.22 11.80 1.76
CA TYR A 761 1.56 11.61 0.47
C TYR A 761 0.04 11.78 0.61
N PRO A 762 -0.65 12.34 -0.39
CA PRO A 762 -2.11 12.27 -0.47
C PRO A 762 -2.59 10.82 -0.50
N CYS A 763 -3.71 10.54 0.18
CA CYS A 763 -4.39 9.25 0.12
C CYS A 763 -5.00 9.00 -1.27
N PRO A 764 -5.73 9.95 -1.91
CA PRO A 764 -6.29 9.76 -3.25
C PRO A 764 -5.18 9.66 -4.31
N PRO A 765 -5.04 8.54 -5.04
CA PRO A 765 -3.88 8.30 -5.89
C PRO A 765 -3.96 8.95 -7.29
N HIS A 766 -5.17 9.18 -7.82
CA HIS A 766 -5.34 9.52 -9.23
C HIS A 766 -5.15 11.02 -9.54
N PHE A 767 -5.75 11.89 -8.72
CA PHE A 767 -5.72 13.34 -8.91
C PHE A 767 -5.25 14.04 -7.63
N ASN A 768 -3.99 14.51 -7.63
CA ASN A 768 -3.35 15.17 -6.50
C ASN A 768 -2.13 16.00 -6.96
N HIS A 769 -1.63 16.87 -6.07
CA HIS A 769 -0.53 17.82 -6.33
C HIS A 769 0.87 17.20 -6.38
N LEU A 770 1.04 15.93 -5.96
CA LEU A 770 2.31 15.21 -6.10
C LEU A 770 2.55 14.69 -7.52
N GLY A 771 1.54 14.73 -8.38
CA GLY A 771 1.58 14.22 -9.75
C GLY A 771 2.52 14.95 -10.71
N SER A 772 2.34 14.68 -12.00
CA SER A 772 3.09 15.34 -13.08
C SER A 772 2.81 16.84 -13.15
N ASP A 773 3.58 17.55 -13.98
CA ASP A 773 3.37 18.97 -14.28
C ASP A 773 1.90 19.27 -14.64
N LEU A 774 1.33 18.46 -15.54
CA LEU A 774 -0.09 18.51 -15.89
C LEU A 774 -1.02 18.39 -14.67
N ALA A 775 -0.75 17.45 -13.76
CA ALA A 775 -1.57 17.28 -12.57
C ALA A 775 -1.51 18.49 -11.64
N ARG A 776 -0.34 19.14 -11.53
CA ARG A 776 -0.12 20.33 -10.70
C ARG A 776 -0.78 21.56 -11.30
N ALA A 777 -0.66 21.76 -12.61
CA ALA A 777 -1.25 22.90 -13.32
C ALA A 777 -2.78 22.92 -13.27
N LEU A 778 -3.41 21.76 -13.07
CA LEU A 778 -4.86 21.63 -12.88
C LEU A 778 -5.33 22.03 -11.47
N LEU A 779 -4.43 22.22 -10.51
CA LEU A 779 -4.76 22.43 -9.10
C LEU A 779 -4.34 23.84 -8.65
N GLU A 780 -5.25 24.50 -7.93
CA GLU A 780 -4.98 25.76 -7.24
C GLU A 780 -5.66 25.79 -5.87
N PHE A 781 -5.18 26.65 -4.97
CA PHE A 781 -5.81 26.83 -3.67
C PHE A 781 -7.23 27.38 -3.84
N ALA A 782 -8.21 26.77 -3.17
CA ALA A 782 -9.59 27.23 -3.23
C ALA A 782 -9.77 28.61 -2.56
N GLN A 783 -9.05 28.82 -1.45
CA GLN A 783 -8.99 30.11 -0.76
C GLN A 783 -7.91 30.98 -1.40
N GLY A 784 -8.31 32.14 -1.93
CA GLY A 784 -7.37 33.16 -2.37
C GLY A 784 -6.78 33.95 -1.19
N ARG A 785 -5.61 34.57 -1.41
CA ARG A 785 -5.06 35.61 -0.54
C ARG A 785 -4.71 36.85 -1.35
N PRO A 786 -4.97 38.07 -0.84
CA PRO A 786 -4.49 39.30 -1.46
C PRO A 786 -2.96 39.29 -1.60
N LEU A 787 -2.43 39.76 -2.73
CA LEU A 787 -1.00 39.69 -3.03
C LEU A 787 -0.13 40.53 -2.07
N GLY A 788 -0.69 41.60 -1.50
CA GLY A 788 0.10 42.55 -0.71
C GLY A 788 1.21 43.23 -1.55
N PRO A 789 2.23 43.80 -0.90
CA PRO A 789 3.24 44.61 -1.59
C PRO A 789 4.18 43.80 -2.49
N HIS A 790 4.45 42.53 -2.17
CA HIS A 790 5.46 41.71 -2.85
C HIS A 790 4.89 40.47 -3.55
N GLY A 791 3.59 40.19 -3.43
CA GLY A 791 3.01 38.96 -3.98
C GLY A 791 3.09 38.89 -5.50
N LEU A 792 2.99 40.03 -6.21
CA LEU A 792 3.15 40.05 -7.66
C LEU A 792 4.58 39.73 -8.09
N ASP A 793 5.58 40.27 -7.38
CA ASP A 793 7.00 39.99 -7.64
C ASP A 793 7.30 38.49 -7.44
N TRP A 794 6.75 37.90 -6.38
CA TRP A 794 6.87 36.45 -6.15
C TRP A 794 6.19 35.61 -7.23
N LEU A 795 5.05 36.04 -7.77
CA LEU A 795 4.43 35.37 -8.92
C LEU A 795 5.30 35.44 -10.17
N LYS A 796 5.89 36.60 -10.48
CA LYS A 796 6.82 36.78 -11.60
C LYS A 796 8.07 35.91 -11.45
N ILE A 797 8.69 35.92 -10.26
CA ILE A 797 9.84 35.07 -9.94
C ILE A 797 9.45 33.59 -10.08
N HIS A 798 8.28 33.20 -9.57
CA HIS A 798 7.80 31.83 -9.68
C HIS A 798 7.60 31.40 -11.14
N LEU A 799 7.00 32.26 -11.98
CA LEU A 799 6.85 32.03 -13.41
C LEU A 799 8.21 31.77 -14.07
N VAL A 800 9.21 32.62 -13.80
CA VAL A 800 10.57 32.45 -14.33
C VAL A 800 11.26 31.18 -13.79
N ASN A 801 10.99 30.80 -12.54
CA ASN A 801 11.48 29.54 -11.98
C ASN A 801 10.95 28.32 -12.75
N LEU A 802 9.67 28.37 -13.15
CA LEU A 802 9.00 27.31 -13.92
C LEU A 802 9.53 27.19 -15.35
N THR A 803 9.87 28.29 -16.03
CA THR A 803 10.50 28.22 -17.37
C THR A 803 11.88 27.55 -17.30
N GLY A 804 12.59 27.76 -16.20
CA GLY A 804 13.92 27.24 -15.97
C GLY A 804 15.03 27.89 -16.79
N LEU A 805 14.75 29.02 -17.43
CA LEU A 805 15.70 29.77 -18.26
C LEU A 805 16.75 30.52 -17.44
N LYS A 806 16.35 31.09 -16.29
CA LYS A 806 17.18 31.97 -15.45
C LYS A 806 17.62 31.32 -14.13
N LYS A 807 17.91 30.00 -14.16
CA LYS A 807 18.27 29.22 -12.94
C LYS A 807 19.55 29.69 -12.26
N HIS A 808 20.48 30.28 -13.03
CA HIS A 808 21.75 30.81 -12.54
C HIS A 808 21.68 32.30 -12.21
N GLU A 809 20.53 32.93 -12.33
CA GLU A 809 20.38 34.36 -12.05
C GLU A 809 19.81 34.59 -10.65
N PRO A 810 20.16 35.74 -10.01
CA PRO A 810 19.58 36.14 -8.74
C PRO A 810 18.09 36.47 -8.87
N LEU A 811 17.37 36.50 -7.73
CA LEU A 811 15.92 36.76 -7.71
C LEU A 811 15.54 38.09 -8.41
N GLN A 812 16.36 39.12 -8.23
CA GLN A 812 16.14 40.42 -8.87
C GLN A 812 16.24 40.34 -10.40
N ALA A 813 17.23 39.62 -10.92
CA ALA A 813 17.38 39.44 -12.36
C ALA A 813 16.27 38.56 -12.95
N ARG A 814 15.73 37.60 -12.18
CA ARG A 814 14.53 36.86 -12.58
C ARG A 814 13.30 37.76 -12.65
N LEU A 815 13.15 38.68 -11.70
CA LEU A 815 12.06 39.66 -11.71
C LEU A 815 12.16 40.60 -12.93
N VAL A 816 13.34 41.18 -13.16
CA VAL A 816 13.59 42.03 -14.35
C VAL A 816 13.31 41.27 -15.63
N PHE A 817 13.78 40.02 -15.75
CA PHE A 817 13.49 39.19 -16.92
C PHE A 817 11.99 38.96 -17.13
N ALA A 818 11.23 38.75 -16.05
CA ALA A 818 9.78 38.61 -16.16
C ALA A 818 9.12 39.88 -16.73
N ASP A 819 9.63 41.06 -16.35
CA ASP A 819 9.16 42.34 -16.89
C ASP A 819 9.57 42.54 -18.36
N GLU A 820 10.77 42.08 -18.75
CA GLU A 820 11.24 42.09 -20.14
C GLU A 820 10.37 41.23 -21.06
N VAL A 821 9.93 40.05 -20.59
CA VAL A 821 9.08 39.12 -21.37
C VAL A 821 7.59 39.23 -21.03
N MET A 822 7.15 40.36 -20.46
CA MET A 822 5.76 40.54 -20.02
C MET A 822 4.76 40.38 -21.18
N ASP A 823 5.10 40.86 -22.37
CA ASP A 823 4.25 40.73 -23.54
C ASP A 823 4.05 39.25 -23.94
N ASP A 824 5.11 38.43 -23.89
CA ASP A 824 5.03 36.98 -24.14
C ASP A 824 4.20 36.26 -23.05
N ILE A 825 4.29 36.72 -21.80
CA ILE A 825 3.49 36.20 -20.68
C ILE A 825 2.01 36.47 -20.92
N LEU A 826 1.66 37.70 -21.30
CA LEU A 826 0.28 38.10 -21.60
C LEU A 826 -0.24 37.37 -22.84
N ASP A 827 0.55 37.26 -23.91
CA ASP A 827 0.18 36.50 -25.12
C ASP A 827 -0.05 35.01 -24.80
N SER A 828 0.83 34.40 -24.01
CA SER A 828 0.66 33.01 -23.55
C SER A 828 -0.61 32.82 -22.71
N ALA A 829 -1.00 33.83 -21.94
CA ALA A 829 -2.21 33.79 -21.11
C ALA A 829 -3.49 34.01 -21.93
N ASP A 830 -3.45 34.88 -22.94
CA ASP A 830 -4.61 35.24 -23.77
C ASP A 830 -4.82 34.24 -24.91
N ARG A 831 -3.73 33.75 -25.52
CA ARG A 831 -3.71 32.89 -26.71
C ARG A 831 -2.75 31.70 -26.55
N PRO A 832 -3.03 30.78 -25.61
CA PRO A 832 -2.14 29.65 -25.28
C PRO A 832 -1.94 28.63 -26.41
N MET A 833 -2.79 28.66 -27.46
CA MET A 833 -2.84 27.64 -28.54
C MET A 833 -2.36 28.16 -29.90
N THR A 834 -2.01 29.43 -30.04
CA THR A 834 -1.44 29.97 -31.27
C THR A 834 0.07 29.71 -31.30
N ASP A 835 0.56 29.18 -32.43
CA ASP A 835 1.99 29.01 -32.68
C ASP A 835 2.68 30.37 -32.71
N GLY A 836 3.29 30.75 -31.59
CA GLY A 836 4.40 31.68 -31.56
C GLY A 836 5.61 31.03 -32.22
N SER A 837 5.66 31.09 -33.55
CA SER A 837 6.87 30.78 -34.29
C SER A 837 7.94 31.81 -33.95
N CYS A 838 9.14 31.32 -33.61
CA CYS A 838 10.42 32.03 -33.53
C CYS A 838 10.73 32.86 -32.28
N ASN A 839 11.98 32.71 -31.81
CA ASN A 839 12.94 33.77 -32.10
C ASN A 839 14.39 33.27 -32.24
N GLY A 840 14.89 33.35 -33.47
CA GLY A 840 16.28 33.09 -33.91
C GLY A 840 17.27 34.21 -33.55
N LEU A 841 17.01 34.98 -32.49
CA LEU A 841 17.85 36.11 -32.09
C LEU A 841 19.18 35.71 -31.43
N GLN A 842 19.33 34.45 -31.01
CA GLN A 842 20.61 33.91 -30.52
C GLN A 842 21.60 33.56 -31.63
N HIS A 843 21.13 33.32 -32.86
CA HIS A 843 22.00 32.96 -34.00
C HIS A 843 22.56 34.18 -34.74
N TYR A 844 21.80 35.28 -34.82
CA TYR A 844 22.27 36.52 -35.46
C TYR A 844 23.35 37.24 -34.65
N ALA A 845 23.30 37.21 -33.32
CA ALA A 845 24.36 37.76 -32.47
C ALA A 845 25.68 36.95 -32.57
N ALA A 846 25.59 35.63 -32.73
CA ALA A 846 26.76 34.75 -32.88
C ALA A 846 27.42 34.84 -34.28
N LEU A 847 26.63 35.09 -35.33
CA LEU A 847 27.13 35.25 -36.70
C LEU A 847 27.72 36.65 -36.97
N GLY A 848 27.24 37.69 -36.27
CA GLY A 848 27.62 39.09 -36.51
C GLY A 848 28.80 39.64 -35.70
N ARG A 849 29.29 38.91 -34.68
CA ARG A 849 30.37 39.36 -33.76
C ARG A 849 30.19 40.79 -33.22
N ASP A 850 28.95 41.16 -32.89
CA ASP A 850 28.62 42.45 -32.30
C ASP A 850 28.90 42.45 -30.79
N SER A 851 29.71 43.41 -30.34
CA SER A 851 30.19 43.53 -28.97
C SER A 851 29.11 44.06 -28.01
N ILE A 852 28.13 44.82 -28.53
CA ILE A 852 27.08 45.45 -27.72
C ILE A 852 25.93 44.45 -27.49
N GLY A 853 25.63 43.60 -28.47
CA GLY A 853 24.69 42.47 -28.30
C GLY A 853 25.22 41.33 -27.41
N ALA A 854 26.53 41.08 -27.41
CA ALA A 854 27.16 40.02 -26.60
C ALA A 854 27.13 40.27 -25.08
N ALA A 855 27.07 41.55 -24.67
CA ALA A 855 26.89 41.94 -23.27
C ALA A 855 25.44 41.71 -22.77
N SER A 856 24.44 41.88 -23.64
CA SER A 856 23.02 41.73 -23.32
C SER A 856 22.54 40.27 -23.21
N VAL A 857 23.40 39.31 -23.57
CA VAL A 857 23.15 37.85 -23.51
C VAL A 857 24.25 37.09 -22.74
N ASN A 858 24.94 37.76 -21.83
CA ASN A 858 25.85 37.18 -20.83
C ASN A 858 27.10 36.45 -21.37
N LEU A 859 27.82 37.01 -22.37
CA LEU A 859 29.16 36.53 -22.75
C LEU A 859 30.32 37.07 -21.88
N LEU A 860 30.05 37.87 -20.83
CA LEU A 860 31.07 38.36 -19.87
C LEU A 860 30.59 38.21 -18.39
N PRO A 861 31.48 38.03 -17.37
CA PRO A 861 31.17 37.46 -16.01
C PRO A 861 31.00 38.49 -14.84
N SER A 862 30.18 38.31 -13.76
CA SER A 862 30.39 37.64 -12.41
C SER A 862 29.23 37.89 -11.36
N ASP A 863 29.22 37.19 -10.19
CA ASP A 863 28.41 37.26 -8.91
C ASP A 863 27.23 36.27 -8.65
N PHE A 864 27.35 35.03 -9.13
CA PHE A 864 26.24 34.08 -9.33
C PHE A 864 25.95 33.04 -8.20
N PRO A 865 24.72 32.46 -8.16
CA PRO A 865 24.36 31.29 -7.36
C PRO A 865 25.20 30.05 -7.70
N GLN A 866 25.68 29.38 -6.65
CA GLN A 866 26.49 28.17 -6.76
C GLN A 866 25.61 26.93 -6.98
N ASP A 867 25.91 26.18 -8.05
CA ASP A 867 25.19 24.96 -8.40
C ASP A 867 26.09 23.73 -8.23
N VAL A 868 25.78 22.91 -7.21
CA VAL A 868 26.48 21.65 -6.94
C VAL A 868 26.51 20.73 -8.17
N TYR A 869 25.50 20.74 -9.03
CA TYR A 869 25.46 19.93 -10.23
C TYR A 869 26.46 20.42 -11.29
N SER A 870 26.65 21.74 -11.40
CA SER A 870 27.65 22.35 -12.28
C SER A 870 29.06 22.16 -11.73
N GLY A 871 29.25 22.25 -10.40
CA GLY A 871 30.51 21.92 -9.73
C GLY A 871 30.90 20.45 -9.95
N VAL A 872 29.96 19.51 -9.75
CA VAL A 872 30.20 18.10 -10.09
C VAL A 872 30.49 17.91 -11.57
N ALA A 873 29.72 18.54 -12.47
CA ALA A 873 29.97 18.42 -13.91
C ALA A 873 31.36 18.93 -14.32
N ALA A 874 31.79 20.06 -13.76
CA ALA A 874 33.13 20.61 -13.97
C ALA A 874 34.22 19.67 -13.45
N GLN A 875 34.06 19.13 -12.24
CA GLN A 875 35.01 18.16 -11.68
C GLN A 875 35.10 16.87 -12.52
N VAL A 876 33.95 16.36 -12.98
CA VAL A 876 33.90 15.20 -13.89
C VAL A 876 34.57 15.53 -15.22
N GLU A 877 34.43 16.75 -15.74
CA GLU A 877 35.13 17.21 -16.95
C GLU A 877 36.66 17.27 -16.76
N VAL A 878 37.13 17.68 -15.58
CA VAL A 878 38.57 17.61 -15.23
C VAL A 878 39.06 16.15 -15.27
N PHE A 879 38.34 15.22 -14.64
CA PHE A 879 38.70 13.79 -14.68
C PHE A 879 38.65 13.22 -16.09
N ARG A 880 37.63 13.61 -16.89
CA ARG A 880 37.51 13.23 -18.30
C ARG A 880 38.72 13.68 -19.10
N ARG A 881 39.15 14.95 -18.98
CA ARG A 881 40.33 15.48 -19.68
C ARG A 881 41.59 14.70 -19.33
N GLN A 882 41.82 14.43 -18.05
CA GLN A 882 42.98 13.67 -17.59
C GLN A 882 42.99 12.25 -18.18
N ASP A 883 41.84 11.57 -18.17
CA ASP A 883 41.72 10.21 -18.71
C ASP A 883 41.80 10.20 -20.25
N ALA A 884 41.28 11.24 -20.93
CA ALA A 884 41.40 11.40 -22.38
C ALA A 884 42.87 11.59 -22.81
N GLN A 885 43.64 12.38 -22.06
CA GLN A 885 45.09 12.55 -22.24
C GLN A 885 45.87 11.24 -22.00
N ARG A 886 45.37 10.37 -21.12
CA ARG A 886 45.91 9.02 -20.88
C ARG A 886 45.47 7.99 -21.93
N GLY A 887 44.78 8.39 -22.99
CA GLY A 887 44.35 7.51 -24.08
C GLY A 887 43.07 6.72 -23.80
N VAL A 888 42.28 7.08 -22.78
CA VAL A 888 41.00 6.41 -22.50
C VAL A 888 39.97 6.82 -23.54
N ARG A 889 39.68 5.92 -24.50
CA ARG A 889 38.77 6.14 -25.64
C ARG A 889 37.40 6.70 -25.25
N VAL A 890 36.77 6.17 -24.20
CA VAL A 890 35.44 6.66 -23.75
C VAL A 890 35.49 8.10 -23.23
N ALA A 891 36.61 8.52 -22.63
CA ALA A 891 36.79 9.88 -22.12
C ALA A 891 37.02 10.88 -23.26
N GLN A 892 37.64 10.46 -24.36
CA GLN A 892 37.78 11.27 -25.58
C GLN A 892 36.43 11.50 -26.24
N VAL A 893 35.62 10.44 -26.40
CA VAL A 893 34.27 10.52 -27.00
C VAL A 893 33.31 11.39 -26.16
N LEU A 894 33.53 11.50 -24.85
CA LEU A 894 32.71 12.29 -23.94
C LEU A 894 32.99 13.80 -23.97
N GLU A 895 33.95 14.25 -24.77
CA GLU A 895 34.26 15.68 -24.91
C GLU A 895 33.05 16.49 -25.37
N GLY A 896 32.72 17.56 -24.62
CA GLY A 896 31.57 18.42 -24.92
C GLY A 896 30.21 17.86 -24.50
N PHE A 897 30.13 16.62 -24.00
CA PHE A 897 28.86 15.98 -23.60
C PHE A 897 28.61 15.97 -22.09
N ILE A 898 29.59 16.37 -21.29
CA ILE A 898 29.46 16.47 -19.84
C ILE A 898 28.68 17.73 -19.48
N SER A 899 27.39 17.56 -19.22
CA SER A 899 26.50 18.66 -18.87
C SER A 899 25.79 18.42 -17.55
N ARG A 900 25.32 19.52 -16.95
CA ARG A 900 24.46 19.50 -15.77
C ARG A 900 23.29 18.52 -15.91
N LYS A 901 22.60 18.53 -17.06
CA LYS A 901 21.44 17.66 -17.31
C LYS A 901 21.78 16.17 -17.20
N VAL A 902 22.99 15.79 -17.59
CA VAL A 902 23.47 14.40 -17.56
C VAL A 902 23.76 13.95 -16.12
N VAL A 903 24.40 14.80 -15.30
CA VAL A 903 24.80 14.42 -13.93
C VAL A 903 23.74 14.70 -12.86
N LYS A 904 22.83 15.66 -13.08
CA LYS A 904 21.86 16.16 -12.09
C LYS A 904 21.09 15.05 -11.39
N GLN A 905 20.46 14.16 -12.15
CA GLN A 905 19.62 13.11 -11.56
C GLN A 905 20.45 12.15 -10.70
N THR A 906 21.68 11.84 -11.13
CA THR A 906 22.58 10.96 -10.37
C THR A 906 23.04 11.64 -9.09
N VAL A 907 23.49 12.90 -9.16
CA VAL A 907 23.91 13.67 -7.98
C VAL A 907 22.76 13.80 -6.97
N MET A 908 21.56 14.14 -7.43
CA MET A 908 20.36 14.21 -6.59
C MET A 908 20.03 12.88 -5.92
N THR A 909 20.25 11.75 -6.59
CA THR A 909 19.77 10.45 -6.10
C THR A 909 20.84 9.64 -5.36
N VAL A 910 22.13 9.99 -5.48
CA VAL A 910 23.23 9.35 -4.72
C VAL A 910 23.08 9.57 -3.22
N VAL A 911 22.70 10.78 -2.80
CA VAL A 911 22.38 11.07 -1.38
C VAL A 911 21.19 10.25 -0.87
N TYR A 912 20.31 9.83 -1.79
CA TYR A 912 19.18 8.94 -1.52
C TYR A 912 19.49 7.45 -1.80
N GLY A 913 20.77 7.06 -1.80
CA GLY A 913 21.21 5.67 -1.78
C GLY A 913 21.23 4.99 -3.15
N VAL A 914 21.21 5.77 -4.24
CA VAL A 914 21.44 5.21 -5.57
C VAL A 914 22.84 4.61 -5.66
N THR A 915 22.89 3.36 -6.11
CA THR A 915 24.15 2.66 -6.38
C THR A 915 24.72 3.10 -7.72
N ARG A 916 26.00 2.81 -7.96
CA ARG A 916 26.62 3.01 -9.29
C ARG A 916 25.79 2.39 -10.42
N TYR A 917 25.11 1.27 -10.18
CA TYR A 917 24.21 0.67 -11.17
C TYR A 917 22.98 1.53 -11.47
N GLY A 918 22.31 2.04 -10.44
CA GLY A 918 21.14 2.92 -10.62
C GLY A 918 21.51 4.26 -11.27
N GLY A 919 22.63 4.86 -10.84
CA GLY A 919 23.15 6.10 -11.42
C GLY A 919 23.55 5.93 -12.88
N ARG A 920 24.16 4.79 -13.23
CA ARG A 920 24.48 4.43 -14.62
C ARG A 920 23.23 4.44 -15.50
N LEU A 921 22.13 3.81 -15.06
CA LEU A 921 20.86 3.78 -15.81
C LEU A 921 20.25 5.17 -16.01
N GLN A 922 20.39 6.06 -15.02
CA GLN A 922 19.93 7.45 -15.11
C GLN A 922 20.75 8.23 -16.14
N ILE A 923 22.08 8.14 -16.08
CA ILE A 923 23.00 8.75 -17.05
C ILE A 923 22.76 8.19 -18.45
N GLU A 924 22.59 6.87 -18.57
CA GLU A 924 22.28 6.20 -19.84
C GLU A 924 21.03 6.80 -20.50
N ARG A 925 19.96 7.02 -19.72
CA ARG A 925 18.74 7.66 -20.21
C ARG A 925 19.01 9.08 -20.73
N ARG A 926 19.82 9.87 -20.03
CA ARG A 926 20.17 11.24 -20.44
C ARG A 926 21.03 11.26 -21.70
N LEU A 927 21.99 10.33 -21.83
CA LEU A 927 22.83 10.22 -23.03
C LEU A 927 22.03 9.79 -24.26
N ARG A 928 21.03 8.90 -24.09
CA ARG A 928 20.12 8.50 -25.19
C ARG A 928 19.24 9.64 -25.71
N GLU A 929 19.04 10.69 -24.92
CA GLU A 929 18.30 11.90 -25.34
C GLU A 929 19.15 12.83 -26.20
N LEU A 930 20.48 12.66 -26.25
CA LEU A 930 21.40 13.47 -27.04
C LEU A 930 21.56 12.85 -28.43
N SER A 931 20.93 13.45 -29.45
CA SER A 931 20.98 12.98 -30.83
C SER A 931 22.37 13.05 -31.46
N ASN A 932 23.21 13.98 -30.99
CA ASN A 932 24.59 14.19 -31.44
C ASN A 932 25.63 13.33 -30.71
N PHE A 933 25.22 12.53 -29.70
CA PHE A 933 26.12 11.62 -28.99
C PHE A 933 26.15 10.24 -29.67
N PRO A 934 27.33 9.63 -29.88
CA PRO A 934 27.45 8.33 -30.55
C PRO A 934 26.83 7.21 -29.70
N GLN A 935 25.74 6.64 -30.21
CA GLN A 935 24.85 5.76 -29.44
C GLN A 935 25.50 4.43 -29.07
N GLU A 936 26.52 3.99 -29.82
CA GLU A 936 27.32 2.81 -29.54
C GLU A 936 28.13 2.92 -28.23
N PHE A 937 28.49 4.13 -27.80
CA PHE A 937 29.26 4.36 -26.58
C PHE A 937 28.41 4.57 -25.32
N VAL A 938 27.08 4.64 -25.45
CA VAL A 938 26.17 4.97 -24.33
C VAL A 938 26.39 4.10 -23.10
N TRP A 939 26.61 2.80 -23.30
CA TRP A 939 26.82 1.88 -22.19
C TRP A 939 28.17 2.12 -21.48
N GLU A 940 29.26 2.23 -22.23
CA GLU A 940 30.61 2.48 -21.68
C GLU A 940 30.69 3.87 -21.05
N ALA A 941 30.16 4.88 -21.72
CA ALA A 941 30.13 6.27 -21.27
C ALA A 941 29.32 6.44 -19.99
N SER A 942 28.15 5.80 -19.89
CA SER A 942 27.36 5.84 -18.64
C SER A 942 28.09 5.17 -17.47
N HIS A 943 28.85 4.11 -17.73
CA HIS A 943 29.64 3.42 -16.71
C HIS A 943 30.86 4.24 -16.26
N TYR A 944 31.52 4.94 -17.19
CA TYR A 944 32.60 5.86 -16.89
C TYR A 944 32.09 7.06 -16.08
N LEU A 945 31.06 7.76 -16.57
CA LEU A 945 30.51 8.96 -15.93
C LEU A 945 30.00 8.68 -14.53
N VAL A 946 29.30 7.56 -14.29
CA VAL A 946 28.83 7.25 -12.92
C VAL A 946 30.00 7.06 -11.95
N ARG A 947 31.13 6.48 -12.39
CA ARG A 947 32.32 6.36 -11.53
C ARG A 947 32.88 7.73 -11.20
N GLN A 948 33.02 8.60 -12.20
CA GLN A 948 33.59 9.93 -12.00
C GLN A 948 32.69 10.85 -11.18
N VAL A 949 31.36 10.75 -11.34
CA VAL A 949 30.39 11.47 -10.49
C VAL A 949 30.56 11.05 -9.02
N PHE A 950 30.68 9.74 -8.76
CA PHE A 950 30.90 9.26 -7.39
C PHE A 950 32.25 9.69 -6.82
N ASN A 951 33.32 9.67 -7.63
CA ASN A 951 34.64 10.14 -7.21
C ASN A 951 34.61 11.65 -6.88
N SER A 952 33.97 12.45 -7.73
CA SER A 952 33.81 13.90 -7.53
C SER A 952 33.08 14.20 -6.23
N LEU A 953 31.97 13.50 -5.97
CA LEU A 953 31.21 13.63 -4.72
C LEU A 953 32.02 13.19 -3.48
N GLN A 954 32.91 12.20 -3.63
CA GLN A 954 33.77 11.75 -2.53
C GLN A 954 34.85 12.77 -2.16
N GLU A 955 35.36 13.54 -3.13
CA GLU A 955 36.36 14.58 -2.91
C GLU A 955 35.72 15.84 -2.33
N MET A 956 34.55 16.24 -2.83
CA MET A 956 33.86 17.47 -2.38
C MET A 956 33.15 17.35 -1.02
N PHE A 957 32.83 16.14 -0.53
CA PHE A 957 31.99 15.95 0.66
C PHE A 957 32.55 14.91 1.65
N SER A 958 33.72 15.18 2.23
CA SER A 958 34.41 14.29 3.18
C SER A 958 33.57 13.97 4.43
N GLY A 959 32.92 14.96 5.04
CA GLY A 959 32.03 14.77 6.21
C GLY A 959 30.80 13.91 5.89
N THR A 960 30.13 14.19 4.76
CA THR A 960 29.00 13.38 4.27
C THR A 960 29.40 11.92 4.07
N ARG A 961 30.60 11.68 3.51
CA ARG A 961 31.14 10.33 3.34
C ARG A 961 31.37 9.62 4.67
N ALA A 962 31.95 10.31 5.65
CA ALA A 962 32.19 9.75 6.98
C ALA A 962 30.87 9.30 7.65
N ILE A 963 29.84 10.15 7.60
CA ILE A 963 28.50 9.83 8.13
C ILE A 963 27.85 8.68 7.37
N GLN A 964 27.87 8.70 6.04
CA GLN A 964 27.31 7.61 5.23
C GLN A 964 28.00 6.28 5.52
N HIS A 965 29.32 6.27 5.67
CA HIS A 965 30.08 5.08 6.04
C HIS A 965 29.70 4.59 7.45
N TRP A 966 29.67 5.50 8.43
CA TRP A 966 29.27 5.17 9.81
C TRP A 966 27.87 4.57 9.88
N LEU A 967 26.88 5.17 9.21
CA LEU A 967 25.51 4.63 9.13
C LEU A 967 25.51 3.26 8.45
N THR A 968 26.19 3.12 7.30
CA THR A 968 26.24 1.86 6.54
C THR A 968 26.83 0.71 7.35
N GLU A 969 27.95 0.96 8.04
CA GLU A 969 28.61 -0.06 8.86
C GLU A 969 27.82 -0.38 10.13
N SER A 970 27.21 0.62 10.77
CA SER A 970 26.29 0.42 11.90
C SER A 970 25.12 -0.50 11.51
N ALA A 971 24.45 -0.19 10.40
CA ALA A 971 23.35 -1.01 9.88
C ALA A 971 23.80 -2.41 9.46
N ARG A 972 25.01 -2.56 8.90
CA ARG A 972 25.59 -3.87 8.57
C ARG A 972 25.75 -4.73 9.83
N LEU A 973 26.32 -4.17 10.90
CA LEU A 973 26.55 -4.88 12.16
C LEU A 973 25.24 -5.20 12.87
N ILE A 974 24.29 -4.26 12.96
CA ILE A 974 22.94 -4.49 13.52
C ILE A 974 22.23 -5.62 12.76
N ALA A 975 22.20 -5.58 11.42
CA ALA A 975 21.55 -6.63 10.64
C ALA A 975 22.24 -8.00 10.75
N GLN A 976 23.52 -8.04 11.12
CA GLN A 976 24.26 -9.28 11.38
C GLN A 976 23.91 -9.91 12.74
N THR A 977 23.46 -9.12 13.73
CA THR A 977 22.94 -9.67 15.01
C THR A 977 21.58 -10.35 14.83
N GLY A 978 20.91 -10.10 13.70
CA GLY A 978 19.59 -10.64 13.38
C GLY A 978 18.44 -9.66 13.60
N SER A 979 18.72 -8.39 13.92
CA SER A 979 17.73 -7.33 14.12
C SER A 979 17.63 -6.40 12.91
N ALA A 980 16.43 -5.91 12.61
CA ALA A 980 16.26 -4.81 11.65
C ALA A 980 16.73 -3.49 12.27
N VAL A 981 17.15 -2.55 11.43
CA VAL A 981 17.53 -1.21 11.92
C VAL A 981 16.27 -0.44 12.30
N GLU A 982 16.29 0.12 13.52
CA GLU A 982 15.24 0.92 14.13
C GLU A 982 15.85 2.24 14.63
N TRP A 983 15.13 3.35 14.54
CA TRP A 983 15.49 4.64 15.15
C TRP A 983 14.22 5.47 15.41
N VAL A 984 14.37 6.59 16.13
CA VAL A 984 13.31 7.57 16.37
C VAL A 984 13.72 8.90 15.74
N THR A 985 12.80 9.57 15.05
CA THR A 985 13.06 10.91 14.48
C THR A 985 13.17 11.96 15.59
N PRO A 986 13.77 13.14 15.31
CA PRO A 986 13.76 14.26 16.27
C PRO A 986 12.36 14.71 16.71
N LEU A 987 11.31 14.34 15.97
CA LEU A 987 9.91 14.62 16.31
C LEU A 987 9.21 13.50 17.09
N GLY A 988 9.89 12.40 17.42
CA GLY A 988 9.31 11.28 18.18
C GLY A 988 8.68 10.17 17.33
N ILE A 989 8.87 10.17 16.01
CA ILE A 989 8.29 9.15 15.13
C ILE A 989 9.21 7.91 15.14
N PRO A 990 8.76 6.72 15.60
CA PRO A 990 9.56 5.51 15.49
C PRO A 990 9.62 5.05 14.03
N ILE A 991 10.80 4.64 13.57
CA ILE A 991 11.05 4.14 12.21
C ILE A 991 11.74 2.78 12.29
N ILE A 992 11.23 1.82 11.52
CA ILE A 992 11.84 0.50 11.30
C ILE A 992 12.00 0.20 9.81
N GLN A 993 13.17 -0.32 9.40
CA GLN A 993 13.37 -0.78 8.03
C GLN A 993 12.71 -2.15 7.80
N PRO A 994 11.75 -2.27 6.86
CA PRO A 994 10.97 -3.51 6.67
C PRO A 994 11.73 -4.61 5.90
N TYR A 995 13.02 -4.45 5.67
CA TYR A 995 13.77 -5.30 4.75
C TYR A 995 14.17 -6.64 5.39
N HIS A 996 13.31 -7.63 5.23
CA HIS A 996 13.52 -9.01 5.67
C HIS A 996 13.75 -9.95 4.47
N ARG A 997 14.25 -11.16 4.74
CA ARG A 997 14.29 -12.23 3.73
C ARG A 997 12.90 -12.87 3.64
N ASP A 998 12.30 -12.84 2.45
CA ASP A 998 10.96 -13.36 2.20
C ASP A 998 10.75 -14.76 2.82
N SER A 999 9.81 -14.89 3.76
CA SER A 999 9.19 -16.19 4.04
C SER A 999 7.97 -16.36 3.13
N LYS A 1000 7.92 -17.51 2.46
CA LYS A 1000 6.86 -17.83 1.52
C LYS A 1000 5.73 -18.54 2.27
N VAL A 1001 4.56 -17.93 2.31
CA VAL A 1001 3.33 -18.59 2.72
C VAL A 1001 2.61 -19.05 1.47
N MET A 1002 2.25 -20.34 1.45
CA MET A 1002 1.51 -20.96 0.34
C MET A 1002 0.05 -21.16 0.76
N ILE A 1003 -0.88 -20.58 0.00
CA ILE A 1003 -2.30 -20.91 0.06
C ILE A 1003 -2.58 -21.89 -1.08
N GLY A 1004 -2.73 -23.17 -0.72
CA GLY A 1004 -2.97 -24.27 -1.66
C GLY A 1004 -4.39 -24.30 -2.24
N GLY A 1005 -4.60 -25.18 -3.22
CA GLY A 1005 -5.92 -25.50 -3.79
C GLY A 1005 -6.39 -24.58 -4.93
N GLY A 1006 -7.55 -24.90 -5.52
CA GLY A 1006 -8.23 -24.07 -6.52
C GLY A 1006 -7.51 -23.92 -7.87
N ILE A 1007 -7.64 -22.75 -8.52
CA ILE A 1007 -7.07 -22.45 -9.84
C ILE A 1007 -5.53 -22.40 -9.79
N GLN A 1008 -4.98 -21.89 -8.69
CA GLN A 1008 -3.54 -21.80 -8.47
C GLN A 1008 -3.20 -21.83 -6.98
N SER A 1009 -2.13 -22.53 -6.61
CA SER A 1009 -1.53 -22.34 -5.29
C SER A 1009 -0.80 -20.99 -5.24
N LEU A 1010 -1.34 -20.03 -4.49
CA LEU A 1010 -0.78 -18.70 -4.37
C LEU A 1010 0.33 -18.71 -3.34
N THR A 1011 1.51 -18.24 -3.72
CA THR A 1011 2.62 -18.04 -2.80
C THR A 1011 2.85 -16.55 -2.66
N PHE A 1012 2.71 -16.03 -1.43
CA PHE A 1012 3.02 -14.64 -1.12
C PHE A 1012 4.05 -14.56 -0.01
N SER A 1013 4.76 -13.44 0.01
CA SER A 1013 5.76 -13.14 1.02
C SER A 1013 5.03 -12.64 2.26
N ASN A 1014 5.04 -13.39 3.35
CA ASN A 1014 4.55 -12.85 4.62
C ASN A 1014 5.73 -12.17 5.32
N SER A 1015 6.07 -10.95 4.96
CA SER A 1015 7.16 -10.17 5.58
C SER A 1015 6.82 -9.64 6.99
N GLY A 1016 5.65 -9.96 7.53
CA GLY A 1016 5.12 -9.43 8.80
C GLY A 1016 5.77 -9.94 10.08
N ASP A 1017 6.86 -10.70 10.00
CA ASP A 1017 7.31 -11.53 11.10
C ASP A 1017 8.64 -11.05 11.68
N THR A 1018 8.65 -10.70 12.97
CA THR A 1018 9.84 -10.43 13.80
C THR A 1018 10.82 -11.61 13.85
N THR A 1019 10.39 -12.80 13.44
CA THR A 1019 11.26 -14.00 13.40
C THR A 1019 12.05 -14.14 12.09
N GLN A 1020 11.77 -13.34 11.06
CA GLN A 1020 12.53 -13.41 9.80
C GLN A 1020 13.88 -12.75 9.93
N LYS A 1021 14.89 -13.37 9.32
CA LYS A 1021 16.24 -12.78 9.27
C LYS A 1021 16.21 -11.50 8.41
N PRO A 1022 16.78 -10.38 8.90
CA PRO A 1022 16.94 -9.17 8.12
C PRO A 1022 17.70 -9.41 6.82
N ASN A 1023 17.33 -8.71 5.77
CA ASN A 1023 18.12 -8.65 4.54
C ASN A 1023 19.26 -7.65 4.73
N THR A 1024 20.42 -8.14 5.20
CA THR A 1024 21.60 -7.32 5.52
C THR A 1024 22.00 -6.36 4.40
N LEU A 1025 21.90 -6.75 3.12
CA LEU A 1025 22.27 -5.89 1.99
C LEU A 1025 21.31 -4.71 1.85
N LYS A 1026 20.00 -4.95 1.96
CA LYS A 1026 18.98 -3.89 1.88
C LYS A 1026 18.99 -3.00 3.13
N GLN A 1027 19.21 -3.57 4.31
CA GLN A 1027 19.33 -2.82 5.57
C GLN A 1027 20.49 -1.82 5.49
N LYS A 1028 21.72 -2.29 5.23
CA LYS A 1028 22.90 -1.42 5.18
C LYS A 1028 22.84 -0.35 4.08
N ASN A 1029 22.38 -0.71 2.88
CA ASN A 1029 22.33 0.24 1.76
C ASN A 1029 21.15 1.21 1.90
N GLY A 1030 20.09 0.82 2.61
CA GLY A 1030 18.89 1.62 2.79
C GLY A 1030 18.92 2.52 4.02
N PHE A 1031 19.81 2.29 4.99
CA PHE A 1031 19.78 3.05 6.25
C PHE A 1031 20.17 4.52 6.07
N PRO A 1032 21.30 4.87 5.43
CA PRO A 1032 21.64 6.28 5.18
C PRO A 1032 20.52 7.07 4.47
N PRO A 1033 19.95 6.62 3.34
CA PRO A 1033 18.92 7.41 2.66
C PRO A 1033 17.60 7.45 3.42
N ASN A 1034 17.20 6.37 4.11
CA ASN A 1034 15.98 6.40 4.91
C ASN A 1034 16.11 7.35 6.10
N PHE A 1035 17.29 7.42 6.71
CA PHE A 1035 17.57 8.34 7.81
C PHE A 1035 17.49 9.80 7.34
N ILE A 1036 18.11 10.16 6.21
CA ILE A 1036 18.01 11.50 5.63
C ILE A 1036 16.56 11.85 5.29
N HIS A 1037 15.82 10.95 4.64
CA HIS A 1037 14.39 11.18 4.36
C HIS A 1037 13.56 11.44 5.62
N SER A 1038 13.92 10.83 6.75
CA SER A 1038 13.23 11.08 8.01
C SER A 1038 13.55 12.46 8.60
N LEU A 1039 14.73 13.01 8.32
CA LEU A 1039 15.11 14.38 8.67
C LEU A 1039 14.41 15.39 7.75
N ASP A 1040 14.39 15.16 6.44
CA ASP A 1040 13.65 15.99 5.47
C ASP A 1040 12.18 16.09 5.87
N SER A 1041 11.59 14.94 6.25
CA SER A 1041 10.22 14.88 6.74
C SER A 1041 10.03 15.65 8.06
N SER A 1042 11.00 15.56 8.97
CA SER A 1042 10.94 16.29 10.25
C SER A 1042 11.00 17.81 10.02
N HIS A 1043 11.87 18.27 9.12
CA HIS A 1043 11.99 19.68 8.75
C HIS A 1043 10.72 20.20 8.08
N MET A 1044 10.14 19.43 7.15
CA MET A 1044 8.87 19.78 6.50
C MET A 1044 7.74 19.89 7.53
N MET A 1045 7.60 18.92 8.44
CA MET A 1045 6.55 18.93 9.47
C MET A 1045 6.70 20.12 10.43
N LEU A 1046 7.93 20.45 10.87
CA LEU A 1046 8.19 21.64 11.69
C LEU A 1046 7.81 22.93 10.94
N THR A 1047 8.23 23.05 9.68
CA THR A 1047 7.91 24.21 8.85
C THR A 1047 6.40 24.36 8.69
N ALA A 1048 5.67 23.26 8.44
CA ALA A 1048 4.21 23.25 8.35
C ALA A 1048 3.56 23.80 9.64
N LEU A 1049 3.93 23.24 10.80
CA LEU A 1049 3.33 23.60 12.09
C LEU A 1049 3.57 25.06 12.47
N HIS A 1050 4.79 25.58 12.28
CA HIS A 1050 5.10 26.98 12.57
C HIS A 1050 4.45 27.94 11.55
N CYS A 1051 4.36 27.55 10.27
CA CYS A 1051 3.57 28.30 9.28
C CYS A 1051 2.09 28.37 9.66
N TYR A 1052 1.52 27.30 10.20
CA TYR A 1052 0.13 27.27 10.67
C TYR A 1052 -0.12 28.25 11.82
N ARG A 1053 0.79 28.32 12.81
CA ARG A 1053 0.71 29.30 13.91
C ARG A 1053 0.69 30.74 13.42
N LYS A 1054 1.38 31.02 12.31
CA LYS A 1054 1.44 32.33 11.65
C LYS A 1054 0.31 32.57 10.64
N GLY A 1055 -0.63 31.64 10.48
CA GLY A 1055 -1.81 31.84 9.62
C GLY A 1055 -1.57 31.57 8.14
N LEU A 1056 -0.54 30.79 7.78
CA LEU A 1056 -0.22 30.46 6.39
C LEU A 1056 -0.92 29.17 5.93
N THR A 1057 -1.34 29.15 4.68
CA THR A 1057 -1.60 27.89 3.97
C THR A 1057 -0.26 27.29 3.54
N PHE A 1058 -0.01 26.04 3.91
CA PHE A 1058 1.23 25.32 3.59
C PHE A 1058 0.91 23.94 3.05
N VAL A 1059 1.54 23.57 1.93
CA VAL A 1059 1.57 22.20 1.43
C VAL A 1059 2.97 21.85 0.95
N SER A 1060 3.30 20.56 0.94
CA SER A 1060 4.61 20.09 0.51
C SER A 1060 4.51 19.04 -0.60
N VAL A 1061 5.39 19.14 -1.59
CA VAL A 1061 5.81 18.04 -2.45
C VAL A 1061 7.22 17.65 -1.99
N HIS A 1062 7.29 16.98 -0.85
CA HIS A 1062 8.54 16.60 -0.19
C HIS A 1062 9.44 17.81 0.11
N ASP A 1063 10.48 18.03 -0.69
CA ASP A 1063 11.46 19.11 -0.62
C ASP A 1063 11.01 20.39 -1.33
N CYS A 1064 9.81 20.44 -1.87
CA CYS A 1064 9.19 21.66 -2.39
C CYS A 1064 8.08 22.13 -1.45
N PHE A 1065 8.19 23.34 -0.91
CA PHE A 1065 7.19 23.95 -0.02
C PHE A 1065 6.38 25.00 -0.75
N TRP A 1066 5.06 24.91 -0.68
CA TRP A 1066 4.15 25.80 -1.39
C TRP A 1066 3.29 26.57 -0.39
N THR A 1067 3.11 27.86 -0.69
CA THR A 1067 2.22 28.77 0.03
C THR A 1067 1.67 29.81 -0.96
N HIS A 1068 0.82 30.73 -0.50
CA HIS A 1068 0.37 31.85 -1.31
C HIS A 1068 1.53 32.82 -1.60
N ALA A 1069 1.51 33.49 -2.76
CA ALA A 1069 2.59 34.41 -3.14
C ALA A 1069 2.83 35.54 -2.12
N ALA A 1070 1.79 35.97 -1.41
CA ALA A 1070 1.86 36.96 -0.34
C ALA A 1070 2.72 36.51 0.87
N ASP A 1071 2.82 35.19 1.08
CA ASP A 1071 3.35 34.58 2.30
C ASP A 1071 4.75 33.95 2.10
N VAL A 1072 5.31 33.99 0.88
CA VAL A 1072 6.57 33.30 0.53
C VAL A 1072 7.73 33.74 1.41
N ALA A 1073 7.84 35.05 1.71
CA ALA A 1073 8.91 35.57 2.57
C ALA A 1073 8.82 34.99 4.00
N VAL A 1074 7.61 34.94 4.56
CA VAL A 1074 7.36 34.39 5.90
C VAL A 1074 7.63 32.88 5.92
N MET A 1075 7.18 32.14 4.90
CA MET A 1075 7.47 30.71 4.78
C MET A 1075 8.97 30.45 4.69
N ASN A 1076 9.71 31.22 3.89
CA ASN A 1076 11.16 31.06 3.74
C ASN A 1076 11.91 31.35 5.05
N GLN A 1077 11.47 32.36 5.80
CA GLN A 1077 12.01 32.64 7.14
C GLN A 1077 11.79 31.43 8.07
N VAL A 1078 10.55 30.95 8.18
CA VAL A 1078 10.22 29.79 9.02
C VAL A 1078 11.00 28.55 8.57
N CYS A 1079 11.08 28.28 7.26
CA CYS A 1079 11.84 27.16 6.71
C CYS A 1079 13.30 27.17 7.17
N ARG A 1080 14.00 28.31 7.09
CA ARG A 1080 15.38 28.45 7.54
C ARG A 1080 15.51 28.32 9.06
N GLU A 1081 14.64 28.98 9.82
CA GLU A 1081 14.63 28.91 11.28
C GLU A 1081 14.46 27.46 11.76
N GLN A 1082 13.49 26.73 11.20
CA GLN A 1082 13.22 25.35 11.59
C GLN A 1082 14.32 24.38 11.15
N PHE A 1083 15.00 24.65 10.02
CA PHE A 1083 16.18 23.89 9.63
C PHE A 1083 17.31 24.05 10.66
N VAL A 1084 17.59 25.28 11.07
CA VAL A 1084 18.61 25.57 12.10
C VAL A 1084 18.22 24.95 13.43
N HIS A 1085 16.98 25.10 13.90
CA HIS A 1085 16.53 24.48 15.15
C HIS A 1085 16.65 22.95 15.14
N LEU A 1086 16.26 22.31 14.04
CA LEU A 1086 16.38 20.86 13.87
C LEU A 1086 17.84 20.41 13.95
N HIS A 1087 18.73 21.02 13.15
CA HIS A 1087 20.12 20.60 13.04
C HIS A 1087 21.02 21.10 14.18
N SER A 1088 20.54 22.03 15.01
CA SER A 1088 21.18 22.40 16.29
C SER A 1088 21.03 21.31 17.35
N GLN A 1089 20.09 20.39 17.19
CA GLN A 1089 20.01 19.21 18.06
C GLN A 1089 21.20 18.28 17.80
N PRO A 1090 21.71 17.56 18.83
CA PRO A 1090 22.80 16.61 18.66
C PRO A 1090 22.30 15.30 18.03
N ILE A 1091 21.78 15.37 16.80
CA ILE A 1091 21.04 14.29 16.12
C ILE A 1091 21.85 12.98 16.05
N LEU A 1092 23.10 13.03 15.58
CA LEU A 1092 23.94 11.83 15.43
C LEU A 1092 24.31 11.21 16.78
N HIS A 1093 24.52 12.03 17.81
CA HIS A 1093 24.79 11.56 19.17
C HIS A 1093 23.55 10.93 19.81
N ASN A 1094 22.37 11.52 19.61
CA ASN A 1094 21.10 10.97 20.07
C ASN A 1094 20.79 9.64 19.35
N LEU A 1095 21.03 9.57 18.04
CA LEU A 1095 20.93 8.32 17.28
C LEU A 1095 21.90 7.26 17.81
N SER A 1096 23.18 7.61 18.01
CA SER A 1096 24.18 6.70 18.55
C SER A 1096 23.77 6.14 19.91
N ARG A 1097 23.33 7.01 20.84
CA ARG A 1097 22.83 6.62 22.16
C ARG A 1097 21.66 5.64 22.05
N PHE A 1098 20.66 5.98 21.23
CA PHE A 1098 19.50 5.13 20.97
C PHE A 1098 19.93 3.75 20.44
N LEU A 1099 20.81 3.70 19.44
CA LEU A 1099 21.25 2.44 18.84
C LEU A 1099 22.03 1.58 19.84
N VAL A 1100 22.85 2.18 20.71
CA VAL A 1100 23.57 1.46 21.78
C VAL A 1100 22.58 0.89 22.80
N GLU A 1101 21.64 1.70 23.30
CA GLU A 1101 20.62 1.24 24.24
C GLU A 1101 19.75 0.12 23.65
N ARG A 1102 19.35 0.27 22.38
CA ARG A 1102 18.44 -0.65 21.71
C ARG A 1102 19.08 -1.98 21.32
N PHE A 1103 20.35 -1.97 20.91
CA PHE A 1103 21.01 -3.13 20.27
C PHE A 1103 22.21 -3.70 21.05
N CYS A 1104 22.78 -2.96 22.02
CA CYS A 1104 23.90 -3.43 22.84
C CYS A 1104 23.48 -3.84 24.26
N CYS A 1105 22.29 -3.43 24.75
CA CYS A 1105 21.76 -3.87 26.04
C CYS A 1105 21.11 -5.25 25.92
N SER A 1106 21.88 -6.32 26.08
CA SER A 1106 21.35 -7.69 26.24
C SER A 1106 22.01 -8.38 27.42
N SER A 1107 21.29 -8.51 28.52
CA SER A 1107 21.61 -9.32 29.71
C SER A 1107 21.52 -10.83 29.43
N ARG A 1108 22.14 -11.32 28.36
CA ARG A 1108 22.21 -12.76 28.05
C ARG A 1108 23.63 -13.26 28.37
N SER A 1109 23.80 -13.76 29.59
CA SER A 1109 24.86 -14.64 30.10
C SER A 1109 26.24 -14.51 29.43
N LEU A 1110 27.16 -13.87 30.17
CA LEU A 1110 28.55 -13.47 29.89
C LEU A 1110 29.55 -14.60 29.55
N LYS A 1111 29.22 -15.60 28.71
CA LYS A 1111 30.16 -16.70 28.39
C LYS A 1111 30.07 -17.26 26.94
N HIS A 1112 29.99 -16.44 25.89
CA HIS A 1112 29.97 -16.97 24.51
C HIS A 1112 30.66 -16.08 23.44
N PRO A 1113 31.10 -16.63 22.29
CA PRO A 1113 31.81 -15.91 21.21
C PRO A 1113 31.02 -14.75 20.54
N LYS A 1114 29.80 -14.47 21.01
CA LYS A 1114 28.99 -13.29 20.65
C LYS A 1114 29.51 -12.00 21.29
N ASP A 1115 30.37 -12.09 22.30
CA ASP A 1115 30.86 -10.94 23.09
C ASP A 1115 31.77 -10.01 22.27
N SER A 1116 32.61 -10.55 21.38
CA SER A 1116 33.47 -9.76 20.47
C SER A 1116 32.66 -8.93 19.45
N TRP A 1117 31.52 -9.45 18.97
CA TRP A 1117 30.69 -8.77 17.98
C TRP A 1117 29.87 -7.63 18.58
N ILE A 1118 29.36 -7.79 19.80
CA ILE A 1118 28.61 -6.74 20.50
C ILE A 1118 29.57 -5.60 20.89
N SER A 1119 30.79 -5.92 21.35
CA SER A 1119 31.82 -4.89 21.57
C SER A 1119 32.12 -4.13 20.29
N LYS A 1120 32.39 -4.83 19.18
CA LYS A 1120 32.65 -4.18 17.88
C LYS A 1120 31.49 -3.31 17.40
N LEU A 1121 30.24 -3.76 17.61
CA LEU A 1121 29.06 -2.95 17.32
C LEU A 1121 29.03 -1.71 18.20
N GLN A 1122 29.22 -1.86 19.51
CA GLN A 1122 29.21 -0.75 20.46
C GLN A 1122 30.31 0.28 20.13
N ASP A 1123 31.52 -0.18 19.81
CA ASP A 1123 32.65 0.68 19.40
C ASP A 1123 32.31 1.44 18.12
N THR A 1124 31.74 0.76 17.12
CA THR A 1124 31.31 1.40 15.86
C THR A 1124 30.21 2.44 16.10
N LEU A 1125 29.23 2.13 16.95
CA LEU A 1125 28.12 3.04 17.27
C LEU A 1125 28.61 4.28 18.03
N LYS A 1126 29.56 4.11 18.96
CA LYS A 1126 30.16 5.22 19.73
C LYS A 1126 31.11 6.08 18.92
N ALA A 1127 31.68 5.56 17.84
CA ALA A 1127 32.56 6.30 16.92
C ALA A 1127 31.75 7.26 16.01
N VAL A 1128 31.04 8.21 16.60
CA VAL A 1128 30.27 9.23 15.89
C VAL A 1128 31.24 10.16 15.14
N PRO A 1129 31.06 10.40 13.83
CA PRO A 1129 31.92 11.32 13.08
C PRO A 1129 31.92 12.74 13.65
N GLU A 1130 33.09 13.38 13.66
CA GLU A 1130 33.25 14.77 14.11
C GLU A 1130 32.54 15.77 13.18
N THR A 1131 32.03 16.84 13.78
CA THR A 1131 31.40 17.95 13.05
C THR A 1131 32.46 18.87 12.44
N GLY A 1132 32.19 19.42 11.26
CA GLY A 1132 33.04 20.45 10.65
C GLY A 1132 32.90 21.83 11.30
N ALA A 1133 33.59 22.82 10.77
CA ALA A 1133 33.63 24.19 11.30
C ALA A 1133 32.53 25.13 10.77
N PHE A 1134 31.54 24.61 10.03
CA PHE A 1134 30.47 25.43 9.45
C PHE A 1134 29.49 25.91 10.54
N ASP A 1135 29.26 27.23 10.59
CA ASP A 1135 28.27 27.83 11.48
C ASP A 1135 26.86 27.73 10.88
N LEU A 1136 25.99 26.99 11.57
CA LEU A 1136 24.63 26.69 11.14
C LEU A 1136 23.74 27.94 11.10
N GLU A 1137 24.03 28.97 11.91
CA GLU A 1137 23.25 30.21 11.96
C GLU A 1137 23.28 30.97 10.62
N GLN A 1138 24.32 30.79 9.81
CA GLN A 1138 24.43 31.39 8.47
C GLN A 1138 23.26 30.99 7.53
N VAL A 1139 22.59 29.85 7.77
CA VAL A 1139 21.44 29.41 6.97
C VAL A 1139 20.27 30.41 7.06
N LYS A 1140 20.07 31.09 8.20
CA LYS A 1140 18.99 32.07 8.37
C LYS A 1140 19.11 33.24 7.40
N HIS A 1141 20.33 33.58 6.99
CA HIS A 1141 20.64 34.67 6.07
C HIS A 1141 20.78 34.21 4.60
N SER A 1142 20.65 32.90 4.32
CA SER A 1142 20.83 32.36 2.97
C SER A 1142 19.57 32.50 2.12
N THR A 1143 19.57 33.51 1.24
CA THR A 1143 18.46 33.76 0.30
C THR A 1143 18.12 32.53 -0.54
N TYR A 1144 19.12 31.82 -1.06
CA TYR A 1144 18.95 30.69 -1.98
C TYR A 1144 18.92 29.31 -1.31
N PHE A 1145 18.84 29.25 0.03
CA PHE A 1145 18.62 27.98 0.75
C PHE A 1145 17.30 27.31 0.31
N PHE A 1146 16.27 28.12 0.08
CA PHE A 1146 14.97 27.73 -0.46
C PHE A 1146 14.49 28.86 -1.38
N SER A 1147 14.37 28.63 -2.69
CA SER A 1147 14.08 29.66 -3.71
C SER A 1147 13.39 29.15 -4.96
#